data_AF-A0A1Y1MY91-F1
#
_entry.id   AF-A0A1Y1MY91-F1
#
_cell.length_a   1.000
_cell.length_b   1.000
_cell.length_c   1.000
_cell.angle_alpha   90.00
_cell.angle_beta   90.00
_cell.angle_gamma   90.00
#
_symmetry.space_group_name_H-M   'P 1'
#
loop_
_entity.id
_entity.type
_entity.pdbx_description
1 polymer ?
#
loop_
_entity_poly.entity_id
_entity_poly.type
_entity_poly.pdbx_seq_one_letter_code
_entity_poly.pdbx_strand_id
1 'polypeptide(L)'
;FAWAVVSALYPVDKHPQRISKYPHYSSVLKLKGIQFPMTMRQIPIFEKQNSISINVYILKKEKKDQFSTLPTYLTKEKRDKHVNLLLVQDCYEQSTKFHYVWIKNLSRLVSMQLSKRNGQKYICDRCLHFYRSEDKLHKHTKDCIQKNDTAIKMPTEEKKMLKFKNFKNKIKAPFVVYADLESVLKPSAKKTAYQQHIPAAVGYYFKCSYDESLSFYNSYRGEDCMRWFADEMNQLAEDVSTVFLCPYKMQMTPQQEIEFQTATHCHICEQPFTAGQKKVRDHNHLIPENNFRGAACEICNVNYQDTHTIPVVFHNLSGYDAHFLITDIATRMGGKIDLLPITKEKYISFTKHINESRINFRFIDSFRFMASSLDKLSSALTEFPNLKSQFFALPEDQFNLLTKKGIMPYDYLDSFTRFDEPCLPPQDAFYNKLEDKPCPRRMYRRAQEVWSKFNCNNLGQYVELYMKTDILLLADVFELFRSSCISTYDLDPAHYFTLPGFTWDAMLKHTRQELELLTDQDMFLFIERGIRGGLSQVCSKRRVHANNKYMPKYDSAKPDVYLMYNDINNQYGWSMSQYLPYGGFQWVDANIDVTMIPDDANEGYILEVDLEYPKQLHDLHQDLPFCALHINPKTMKPPSRAKETSKLMATLNHKEKYVIHYRALKQALAHGLVLTKVHRVLKFKQSPWLKSYIDLNTNLRRNAKNEFEKNLFKLMNNAVFGKTMENVRKRLDVKLLSKWEGRYGAESYISKPEFKSCVIFNENLVAVEMNKLEVYLNKPIYVGQAILDLAKTTIYSFHYDYMMDRFGGNCTAVYTDTDSLIYEIREQDPYMVIKSDCFKYYDTSDFNPNNPYDIPLVNKKVLGMMKDENNGKVMTDYVGLRSKLYTTKVLTTKDDLIKLRQKLEAEEYEEDEIATIIKNYGLIKKAKGVKKSVVETKISFDDYVECLETFKRKTASQNLIRTDKHQVYSITQSKIALSPEDDKRYLIPGSFNTLPWGHYAIDKPQDVADNPMDVD
;
A
#
# COMPACT_ATOMS: atom_id res chain seq x y z
N PHE A 1 26.49 30.43 14.41
CA PHE A 1 26.92 29.17 13.76
C PHE A 1 28.43 29.05 13.68
N ALA A 2 29.15 29.87 12.90
CA ALA A 2 30.59 29.70 12.68
C ALA A 2 31.40 29.67 13.98
N TRP A 3 31.16 30.60 14.90
CA TRP A 3 31.76 30.60 16.24
C TRP A 3 31.48 29.32 17.05
N ALA A 4 30.29 28.73 16.93
CA ALA A 4 29.95 27.48 17.63
C ALA A 4 30.68 26.27 17.04
N VAL A 5 30.98 26.28 15.73
CA VAL A 5 31.84 25.26 15.11
C VAL A 5 33.29 25.46 15.53
N VAL A 6 33.78 26.70 15.52
CA VAL A 6 35.15 27.01 15.98
C VAL A 6 35.36 26.60 17.43
N SER A 7 34.40 26.87 18.32
CA SER A 7 34.52 26.48 19.73
C SER A 7 34.56 24.96 19.94
N ALA A 8 33.96 24.19 19.03
CA ALA A 8 34.06 22.73 19.03
C ALA A 8 35.39 22.19 18.48
N LEU A 9 35.97 22.88 17.47
CA LEU A 9 37.24 22.48 16.86
C LEU A 9 38.46 22.91 17.69
N TYR A 10 38.36 24.02 18.41
CA TYR A 10 39.40 24.61 19.25
C TYR A 10 38.87 24.80 20.68
N PRO A 11 38.59 23.72 21.42
CA PRO A 11 37.98 23.81 22.74
C PRO A 11 38.92 24.50 23.75
N VAL A 12 38.35 25.37 24.58
CA VAL A 12 39.08 26.13 25.61
C VAL A 12 38.51 25.80 26.99
N ASP A 13 39.38 25.49 27.95
CA ASP A 13 38.97 25.07 29.29
C ASP A 13 38.61 26.25 30.20
N LYS A 14 39.38 27.35 30.16
CA LYS A 14 39.20 28.53 31.02
C LYS A 14 38.59 29.71 30.26
N HIS A 15 37.52 30.28 30.81
CA HIS A 15 36.75 31.38 30.23
C HIS A 15 36.29 31.15 28.77
N PRO A 16 35.62 30.02 28.47
CA PRO A 16 35.22 29.64 27.11
C PRO A 16 34.25 30.62 26.44
N GLN A 17 33.66 31.55 27.19
CA GLN A 17 32.80 32.62 26.68
C GLN A 17 33.57 33.76 26.00
N ARG A 18 34.88 33.88 26.19
CA ARG A 18 35.69 34.99 25.63
C ARG A 18 36.10 34.67 24.19
N ILE A 19 35.66 35.50 23.25
CA ILE A 19 35.94 35.34 21.81
C ILE A 19 37.44 35.37 21.51
N SER A 20 38.23 36.18 22.21
CA SER A 20 39.69 36.30 22.03
C SER A 20 40.48 35.02 22.31
N LYS A 21 39.85 33.99 22.88
CA LYS A 21 40.46 32.68 23.11
C LYS A 21 40.37 31.73 21.91
N TYR A 22 39.64 32.11 20.87
CA TYR A 22 39.46 31.29 19.67
C TYR A 22 40.06 31.99 18.44
N PRO A 23 40.62 31.23 17.47
CA PRO A 23 40.98 31.81 16.19
C PRO A 23 39.74 32.38 15.51
N HIS A 24 39.89 33.50 14.81
CA HIS A 24 38.77 34.10 14.10
C HIS A 24 38.22 33.13 13.05
N TYR A 25 36.91 32.93 12.99
CA TYR A 25 36.33 31.86 12.16
C TYR A 25 36.69 31.98 10.67
N SER A 26 36.94 33.18 10.16
CA SER A 26 37.33 33.40 8.76
C SER A 26 38.73 32.90 8.42
N SER A 27 39.64 32.75 9.39
CA SER A 27 40.98 32.23 9.14
C SER A 27 41.04 30.71 9.15
N VAL A 28 40.07 30.04 9.78
CA VAL A 28 40.06 28.58 9.98
C VAL A 28 38.94 27.85 9.26
N LEU A 29 37.87 28.54 8.82
CA LEU A 29 36.75 27.96 8.09
C LEU A 29 36.60 28.57 6.70
N LYS A 30 36.39 27.72 5.71
CA LYS A 30 35.99 28.09 4.35
C LYS A 30 34.48 28.34 4.34
N LEU A 31 34.10 29.59 4.03
CA LEU A 31 32.70 30.07 4.04
C LEU A 31 32.21 30.56 2.67
N LYS A 32 32.89 30.17 1.58
CA LYS A 32 32.56 30.67 0.23
C LYS A 32 31.16 30.18 -0.18
N GLY A 33 30.27 31.12 -0.52
CA GLY A 33 28.89 30.82 -0.93
C GLY A 33 27.95 30.46 0.21
N ILE A 34 28.33 30.73 1.47
CA ILE A 34 27.46 30.56 2.64
C ILE A 34 26.90 31.92 3.07
N GLN A 35 25.58 32.01 3.13
CA GLN A 35 24.86 33.18 3.61
C GLN A 35 24.46 33.00 5.07
N PHE A 36 24.64 34.07 5.86
CA PHE A 36 24.16 34.13 7.23
C PHE A 36 22.83 34.90 7.30
N PRO A 37 21.88 34.47 8.14
CA PRO A 37 21.96 33.36 9.11
C PRO A 37 22.03 31.96 8.46
N MET A 38 22.83 31.07 9.05
CA MET A 38 23.07 29.72 8.53
C MET A 38 21.77 28.89 8.54
N THR A 39 21.38 28.38 7.38
CA THR A 39 20.23 27.49 7.20
C THR A 39 20.66 26.03 7.10
N MET A 40 19.77 25.09 7.46
CA MET A 40 20.07 23.65 7.41
C MET A 40 20.45 23.17 5.99
N ARG A 41 19.92 23.82 4.95
CA ARG A 41 20.22 23.51 3.54
C ARG A 41 21.67 23.83 3.13
N GLN A 42 22.31 24.76 3.84
CA GLN A 42 23.70 25.17 3.56
C GLN A 42 24.73 24.33 4.32
N ILE A 43 24.31 23.56 5.33
CA ILE A 43 25.22 22.71 6.13
C ILE A 43 25.97 21.68 5.27
N PRO A 44 25.35 20.94 4.32
CA PRO A 44 26.09 20.00 3.47
C PRO A 44 27.20 20.67 2.63
N ILE A 45 26.97 21.91 2.19
CA ILE A 45 27.97 22.70 1.45
C ILE A 45 29.13 23.04 2.39
N PHE A 46 28.82 23.53 3.60
CA PHE A 46 29.81 23.81 4.63
C PHE A 46 30.65 22.58 5.00
N GLU A 47 29.99 21.44 5.24
CA GLU A 47 30.64 20.16 5.54
C GLU A 47 31.64 19.82 4.43
N LYS A 48 31.20 19.79 3.17
CA LYS A 48 32.06 19.45 2.02
C LYS A 48 33.28 20.38 1.90
N GLN A 49 33.11 21.68 2.11
CA GLN A 49 34.22 22.64 1.98
C GLN A 49 35.28 22.49 3.08
N ASN A 50 34.87 22.13 4.30
CA ASN A 50 35.73 22.13 5.48
C ASN A 50 36.20 20.74 5.92
N SER A 51 35.76 19.67 5.25
CA SER A 51 36.02 18.29 5.66
C SER A 51 35.55 17.97 7.10
N ILE A 52 34.47 18.63 7.54
CA ILE A 52 33.84 18.45 8.87
C ILE A 52 32.46 17.79 8.67
N SER A 53 31.96 17.11 9.70
CA SER A 53 30.59 16.60 9.76
C SER A 53 29.83 17.20 10.96
N ILE A 54 28.57 17.58 10.78
CA ILE A 54 27.78 18.32 11.78
C ILE A 54 26.43 17.65 12.03
N ASN A 55 26.05 17.51 13.29
CA ASN A 55 24.66 17.27 13.68
C ASN A 55 24.10 18.53 14.36
N VAL A 56 22.82 18.82 14.11
CA VAL A 56 22.09 19.91 14.77
C VAL A 56 20.85 19.37 15.45
N TYR A 57 20.70 19.71 16.73
CA TYR A 57 19.56 19.37 17.57
C TYR A 57 18.80 20.64 17.95
N ILE A 58 17.51 20.50 18.28
CA ILE A 58 16.66 21.58 18.78
C ILE A 58 16.10 21.22 20.16
N LEU A 59 15.63 22.23 20.89
CA LEU A 59 14.80 22.05 22.08
C LEU A 59 13.33 22.22 21.72
N LYS A 60 12.54 21.16 21.92
CA LYS A 60 11.10 21.17 21.77
C LYS A 60 10.45 21.29 23.15
N LYS A 61 9.62 22.31 23.34
CA LYS A 61 8.87 22.53 24.59
C LYS A 61 7.76 21.47 24.68
N GLU A 62 7.79 20.62 25.71
CA GLU A 62 6.76 19.60 25.96
C GLU A 62 5.69 20.13 26.93
N LYS A 63 6.13 20.74 28.04
CA LYS A 63 5.29 21.38 29.07
C LYS A 63 5.97 22.65 29.57
N LYS A 64 5.32 23.40 30.48
CA LYS A 64 5.94 24.54 31.17
C LYS A 64 7.25 24.06 31.84
N ASP A 65 8.36 24.67 31.46
CA ASP A 65 9.73 24.38 31.93
C ASP A 65 10.30 22.98 31.62
N GLN A 66 9.69 22.23 30.69
CA GLN A 66 10.20 20.93 30.25
C GLN A 66 10.47 20.90 28.75
N PHE A 67 11.73 20.65 28.38
CA PHE A 67 12.20 20.59 26.99
C PHE A 67 12.75 19.21 26.65
N SER A 68 12.43 18.73 25.44
CA SER A 68 13.04 17.56 24.82
C SER A 68 14.05 17.98 23.76
N THR A 69 15.22 17.35 23.73
CA THR A 69 16.24 17.56 22.71
C THR A 69 16.00 16.58 21.58
N LEU A 70 15.83 17.08 20.35
CA LEU A 70 15.55 16.25 19.18
C LEU A 70 16.47 16.62 18.02
N PRO A 71 16.89 15.66 17.19
CA PRO A 71 17.71 15.95 16.01
C PRO A 71 16.85 16.62 14.93
N THR A 72 17.40 17.66 14.30
CA THR A 72 16.79 18.34 13.15
C THR A 72 17.63 18.19 11.89
N TYR A 73 18.95 18.12 12.04
CA TYR A 73 19.87 17.82 10.96
C TYR A 73 20.87 16.77 11.45
N LEU A 74 20.98 15.67 10.72
CA LEU A 74 22.00 14.66 10.97
C LEU A 74 22.87 14.53 9.73
N THR A 75 24.19 14.60 9.93
CA THR A 75 25.15 14.37 8.86
C THR A 75 24.99 12.97 8.28
N LYS A 76 25.23 12.81 6.98
CA LYS A 76 25.17 11.50 6.32
C LYS A 76 26.43 10.69 6.53
N GLU A 77 27.57 11.37 6.50
CA GLU A 77 28.89 10.76 6.61
C GLU A 77 29.60 11.38 7.81
N LYS A 78 29.71 10.60 8.88
CA LYS A 78 30.48 11.01 10.06
C LYS A 78 31.96 11.00 9.68
N ARG A 79 32.61 12.15 9.82
CA ARG A 79 34.03 12.36 9.54
C ARG A 79 34.81 12.44 10.84
N ASP A 80 36.14 12.35 10.77
CA ASP A 80 37.03 12.43 11.93
C ASP A 80 36.77 13.70 12.76
N LYS A 81 36.56 14.83 12.09
CA LYS A 81 36.09 16.07 12.71
C LYS A 81 34.56 16.09 12.72
N HIS A 82 33.97 15.74 13.87
CA HIS A 82 32.53 15.71 14.07
C HIS A 82 32.07 16.69 15.16
N VAL A 83 31.04 17.49 14.86
CA VAL A 83 30.52 18.52 15.77
C VAL A 83 29.01 18.36 15.99
N ASN A 84 28.59 18.31 17.25
CA ASN A 84 27.18 18.35 17.63
C ASN A 84 26.80 19.77 18.08
N LEU A 85 25.80 20.38 17.45
CA LEU A 85 25.31 21.72 17.75
C LEU A 85 23.87 21.68 18.27
N LEU A 86 23.54 22.56 19.23
CA LEU A 86 22.19 22.81 19.70
C LEU A 86 21.71 24.15 19.15
N LEU A 87 20.54 24.15 18.53
CA LEU A 87 19.86 25.34 18.06
C LEU A 87 18.83 25.76 19.12
N VAL A 88 19.07 26.91 19.75
CA VAL A 88 18.22 27.49 20.81
C VAL A 88 17.53 28.75 20.32
N GLN A 89 16.38 29.06 20.91
CA GLN A 89 15.57 30.24 20.61
C GLN A 89 15.70 31.26 21.74
N ASP A 90 15.74 32.56 21.40
CA ASP A 90 15.78 33.64 22.39
C ASP A 90 14.51 33.69 23.25
N CYS A 91 13.34 33.42 22.65
CA CYS A 91 12.08 33.28 23.34
C CYS A 91 11.29 32.11 22.73
N TYR A 92 10.81 31.18 23.57
CA TYR A 92 10.00 30.04 23.12
C TYR A 92 8.50 30.37 23.04
N GLU A 93 8.14 31.67 23.06
CA GLU A 93 6.75 32.17 23.13
C GLU A 93 6.40 33.16 22.00
N GLN A 94 7.37 33.84 21.37
CA GLN A 94 7.17 34.83 20.28
C GLN A 94 8.31 34.80 19.23
N SER A 95 8.32 35.71 18.25
CA SER A 95 9.16 35.69 17.04
C SER A 95 10.67 35.47 17.32
N THR A 96 11.26 34.57 16.53
CA THR A 96 12.43 33.79 16.94
C THR A 96 13.74 34.24 16.27
N LYS A 97 14.65 34.82 17.06
CA LYS A 97 16.08 34.74 16.78
C LYS A 97 16.61 33.40 17.28
N PHE A 98 17.37 32.71 16.43
CA PHE A 98 17.96 31.41 16.73
C PHE A 98 19.47 31.53 16.92
N HIS A 99 20.00 30.83 17.93
CA HIS A 99 21.44 30.77 18.20
C HIS A 99 21.93 29.33 18.17
N TYR A 100 23.12 29.13 17.60
CA TYR A 100 23.79 27.83 17.60
C TYR A 100 24.79 27.79 18.76
N VAL A 101 24.73 26.73 19.55
CA VAL A 101 25.61 26.48 20.69
C VAL A 101 26.27 25.11 20.52
N TRP A 102 27.52 24.97 20.95
CA TRP A 102 28.20 23.68 20.90
C TRP A 102 27.72 22.73 22.01
N ILE A 103 27.35 21.50 21.65
CA ILE A 103 27.06 20.42 22.60
C ILE A 103 28.37 19.74 22.99
N LYS A 104 28.91 20.09 24.17
CA LYS A 104 30.12 19.47 24.72
C LYS A 104 29.94 17.99 25.03
N ASN A 105 28.77 17.61 25.54
CA ASN A 105 28.46 16.23 25.91
C ASN A 105 26.97 15.93 25.69
N LEU A 106 26.67 15.20 24.62
CA LEU A 106 25.29 14.85 24.25
C LEU A 106 24.64 13.94 25.29
N SER A 107 25.39 12.97 25.82
CA SER A 107 24.91 12.06 26.87
C SER A 107 24.39 12.82 28.08
N ARG A 108 25.13 13.82 28.59
CA ARG A 108 24.70 14.64 29.74
C ARG A 108 23.45 15.46 29.43
N LEU A 109 23.37 16.06 28.24
CA LEU A 109 22.23 16.88 27.82
C LEU A 109 20.92 16.06 27.75
N VAL A 110 20.98 14.84 27.23
CA VAL A 110 19.78 14.01 27.00
C VAL A 110 19.46 13.08 28.19
N SER A 111 20.43 12.78 29.05
CA SER A 111 20.24 11.84 30.17
C SER A 111 19.09 12.21 31.11
N MET A 112 18.89 13.51 31.38
CA MET A 112 17.82 14.03 32.22
C MET A 112 16.42 13.82 31.63
N GLN A 113 16.30 13.70 30.31
CA GLN A 113 15.04 13.43 29.62
C GLN A 113 14.64 11.94 29.73
N LEU A 114 15.64 11.07 29.95
CA LEU A 114 15.47 9.62 29.92
C LEU A 114 15.29 9.01 31.32
N SER A 115 15.96 9.53 32.35
CA SER A 115 15.71 9.10 33.74
C SER A 115 16.26 10.07 34.77
N LYS A 116 15.65 10.07 35.96
CA LYS A 116 16.18 10.76 37.16
C LYS A 116 17.38 10.07 37.82
N ARG A 117 17.80 8.88 37.33
CA ARG A 117 18.93 8.11 37.89
C ARG A 117 20.28 8.60 37.31
N ASN A 118 21.30 8.67 38.17
CA ASN A 118 22.63 9.25 37.89
C ASN A 118 23.65 8.30 37.22
N GLY A 119 23.21 7.21 36.58
CA GLY A 119 24.12 6.29 35.89
C GLY A 119 24.67 6.86 34.58
N GLN A 120 25.92 6.52 34.22
CA GLN A 120 26.50 6.88 32.92
C GLN A 120 25.70 6.20 31.79
N LYS A 121 25.30 6.99 30.79
CA LYS A 121 24.53 6.53 29.63
C LYS A 121 25.29 6.84 28.33
N TYR A 122 25.29 5.89 27.42
CA TYR A 122 25.85 6.03 26.08
C TYR A 122 24.70 6.26 25.11
N ILE A 123 24.63 7.44 24.48
CA ILE A 123 23.50 7.82 23.65
C ILE A 123 23.89 7.78 22.18
N CYS A 124 23.06 7.17 21.35
CA CYS A 124 23.22 7.25 19.90
C CYS A 124 22.89 8.67 19.42
N ASP A 125 23.82 9.30 18.73
CA ASP A 125 23.69 10.66 18.19
C ASP A 125 22.63 10.79 17.08
N ARG A 126 22.10 9.68 16.56
CA ARG A 126 21.02 9.69 15.56
C ARG A 126 19.65 9.48 16.16
N CYS A 127 19.40 8.30 16.74
CA CYS A 127 18.08 7.92 17.22
C CYS A 127 17.78 8.41 18.64
N LEU A 128 18.80 8.93 19.35
CA LEU A 128 18.77 9.32 20.77
C LEU A 128 18.43 8.20 21.76
N HIS A 129 18.49 6.93 21.34
CA HIS A 129 18.39 5.79 22.22
C HIS A 129 19.63 5.66 23.12
N PHE A 130 19.44 5.17 24.35
CA PHE A 130 20.52 5.05 25.32
C PHE A 130 20.89 3.60 25.61
N TYR A 131 22.17 3.38 25.86
CA TYR A 131 22.78 2.10 26.17
C TYR A 131 23.58 2.22 27.47
N ARG A 132 23.72 1.09 28.18
CA ARG A 132 24.52 1.01 29.42
C ARG A 132 26.02 0.77 29.16
N SER A 133 26.40 0.44 27.92
CA SER A 133 27.77 0.11 27.53
C SER A 133 28.06 0.64 26.13
N GLU A 134 29.30 1.05 25.88
CA GLU A 134 29.75 1.55 24.59
C GLU A 134 29.68 0.49 23.47
N ASP A 135 30.00 -0.77 23.77
CA ASP A 135 29.94 -1.87 22.79
C ASP A 135 28.54 -2.08 22.20
N LYS A 136 27.50 -1.99 23.04
CA LYS A 136 26.10 -2.07 22.60
C LYS A 136 25.74 -0.90 21.69
N LEU A 137 26.19 0.31 22.03
CA LEU A 137 26.01 1.48 21.19
C LEU A 137 26.75 1.30 19.84
N HIS A 138 27.97 0.75 19.83
CA HIS A 138 28.70 0.51 18.59
C HIS A 138 27.99 -0.51 17.69
N LYS A 139 27.46 -1.60 18.27
CA LYS A 139 26.64 -2.59 17.54
C LYS A 139 25.37 -1.95 16.95
N HIS A 140 24.64 -1.18 17.77
CA HIS A 140 23.44 -0.46 17.33
C HIS A 140 23.71 0.52 16.18
N THR A 141 24.79 1.30 16.30
CA THR A 141 25.15 2.37 15.35
C THR A 141 25.27 1.84 13.92
N LYS A 142 25.75 0.61 13.72
CA LYS A 142 25.85 -0.03 12.40
C LYS A 142 24.50 -0.17 11.71
N ASP A 143 23.49 -0.65 12.43
CA ASP A 143 22.13 -0.81 11.90
C ASP A 143 21.38 0.54 11.85
N CYS A 144 21.61 1.42 12.84
CA CYS A 144 20.94 2.70 12.95
C CYS A 144 21.29 3.68 11.82
N ILE A 145 22.57 3.77 11.41
CA ILE A 145 23.02 4.66 10.32
C ILE A 145 22.29 4.33 9.01
N GLN A 146 21.96 3.06 8.78
CA GLN A 146 21.32 2.62 7.54
C GLN A 146 19.80 2.89 7.52
N LYS A 147 19.16 3.00 8.69
CA LYS A 147 17.69 2.99 8.80
C LYS A 147 17.09 4.28 9.37
N ASN A 148 17.77 4.94 10.30
CA ASN A 148 17.20 6.06 11.06
C ASN A 148 17.89 7.37 10.70
N ASP A 149 17.07 8.37 10.38
CA ASP A 149 17.45 9.74 10.04
C ASP A 149 16.92 10.76 11.07
N THR A 150 16.25 10.28 12.13
CA THR A 150 15.51 11.06 13.12
C THR A 150 15.47 10.32 14.46
N ALA A 151 14.99 10.97 15.52
CA ALA A 151 14.83 10.32 16.82
C ALA A 151 13.78 9.19 16.74
N ILE A 152 13.99 8.12 17.49
CA ILE A 152 13.08 6.97 17.51
C ILE A 152 12.40 6.87 18.87
N LYS A 153 11.07 6.78 18.82
CA LYS A 153 10.24 6.49 19.99
C LYS A 153 9.74 5.07 19.92
N MET A 154 10.05 4.30 20.96
CA MET A 154 9.52 2.95 21.16
C MET A 154 8.29 2.99 22.06
N PRO A 155 7.38 2.00 21.97
CA PRO A 155 6.33 1.79 22.96
C PRO A 155 6.89 1.64 24.36
N THR A 156 6.18 2.14 25.37
CA THR A 156 6.53 1.94 26.78
C THR A 156 5.96 0.62 27.29
N GLU A 157 6.45 0.11 28.42
CA GLU A 157 5.90 -1.12 29.03
C GLU A 157 4.39 -1.02 29.31
N GLU A 158 3.89 0.16 29.66
CA GLU A 158 2.45 0.42 29.86
C GLU A 158 1.64 0.42 28.55
N LYS A 159 2.29 0.67 27.40
CA LYS A 159 1.65 0.84 26.09
C LYS A 159 2.08 -0.21 25.07
N LYS A 160 2.78 -1.27 25.50
CA LYS A 160 3.27 -2.31 24.61
C LYS A 160 2.15 -3.23 24.09
N MET A 161 1.04 -3.35 24.82
CA MET A 161 -0.07 -4.20 24.39
C MET A 161 -0.96 -3.50 23.34
N LEU A 162 -0.94 -4.03 22.12
CA LEU A 162 -1.84 -3.67 21.04
C LEU A 162 -3.06 -4.60 21.06
N LYS A 163 -4.26 -4.00 21.14
CA LYS A 163 -5.55 -4.67 21.13
C LYS A 163 -6.62 -3.80 20.51
N PHE A 164 -7.78 -4.38 20.21
CA PHE A 164 -8.94 -3.63 19.72
C PHE A 164 -9.40 -2.60 20.78
N LYS A 165 -9.60 -1.35 20.35
CA LYS A 165 -10.02 -0.22 21.21
C LYS A 165 -11.16 0.60 20.62
N ASN A 166 -11.41 0.50 19.33
CA ASN A 166 -12.30 1.40 18.60
C ASN A 166 -13.76 0.92 18.62
N PHE A 167 -14.29 0.64 19.81
CA PHE A 167 -15.67 0.16 19.97
C PHE A 167 -16.70 1.13 19.37
N LYS A 168 -16.45 2.44 19.42
CA LYS A 168 -17.32 3.45 18.78
C LYS A 168 -17.60 3.22 17.29
N ASN A 169 -16.70 2.53 16.58
CA ASN A 169 -16.87 2.24 15.15
C ASN A 169 -17.89 1.12 14.89
N LYS A 170 -18.46 0.49 15.93
CA LYS A 170 -19.64 -0.41 15.84
C LYS A 170 -20.92 0.37 15.49
N ILE A 171 -21.01 1.63 15.91
CA ILE A 171 -22.16 2.49 15.60
C ILE A 171 -22.15 2.81 14.11
N LYS A 172 -23.27 2.60 13.41
CA LYS A 172 -23.41 3.02 12.02
C LYS A 172 -23.33 4.55 11.93
N ALA A 173 -22.46 5.09 11.08
CA ALA A 173 -22.35 6.53 10.86
C ALA A 173 -23.71 7.07 10.37
N PRO A 174 -24.29 8.06 11.08
CA PRO A 174 -25.67 8.49 10.83
C PRO A 174 -25.81 9.21 9.48
N PHE A 175 -24.82 10.00 9.11
CA PHE A 175 -24.81 10.80 7.88
C PHE A 175 -23.60 10.44 7.03
N VAL A 176 -23.79 10.34 5.71
CA VAL A 176 -22.73 10.14 4.71
C VAL A 176 -23.05 10.97 3.48
N VAL A 177 -22.04 11.61 2.88
CA VAL A 177 -22.18 12.33 1.61
C VAL A 177 -21.50 11.49 0.52
N TYR A 178 -22.20 11.23 -0.57
CA TYR A 178 -21.64 10.67 -1.80
C TYR A 178 -21.56 11.76 -2.84
N ALA A 179 -20.42 11.91 -3.51
CA ALA A 179 -20.24 13.03 -4.45
C ALA A 179 -19.38 12.63 -5.64
N ASP A 180 -19.58 13.35 -6.73
CA ASP A 180 -18.80 13.24 -7.97
C ASP A 180 -18.76 14.59 -8.68
N LEU A 181 -17.81 14.76 -9.60
CA LEU A 181 -17.68 15.96 -10.41
C LEU A 181 -17.34 15.63 -11.87
N GLU A 182 -17.74 16.52 -12.77
CA GLU A 182 -17.44 16.41 -14.19
C GLU A 182 -16.61 17.60 -14.66
N SER A 183 -15.77 17.35 -15.66
CA SER A 183 -14.81 18.33 -16.17
C SER A 183 -14.90 18.54 -17.67
N VAL A 184 -14.67 19.77 -18.09
CA VAL A 184 -14.39 20.13 -19.49
C VAL A 184 -12.89 19.97 -19.77
N LEU A 185 -12.54 19.38 -20.91
CA LEU A 185 -11.18 19.06 -21.33
C LEU A 185 -10.66 20.06 -22.38
N LYS A 186 -10.18 21.22 -21.94
CA LYS A 186 -9.65 22.25 -22.84
C LYS A 186 -8.29 21.85 -23.43
N PRO A 187 -7.98 22.15 -24.70
CA PRO A 187 -6.63 22.02 -25.23
C PRO A 187 -5.61 22.75 -24.36
N SER A 188 -4.50 22.09 -24.03
CA SER A 188 -3.49 22.69 -23.14
C SER A 188 -2.52 23.58 -23.91
N ALA A 189 -2.22 24.76 -23.38
CA ALA A 189 -1.11 25.60 -23.86
C ALA A 189 0.28 25.03 -23.48
N LYS A 190 0.33 24.08 -22.54
CA LYS A 190 1.57 23.50 -22.02
C LYS A 190 2.10 22.44 -22.98
N LYS A 191 3.29 22.62 -23.55
CA LYS A 191 3.90 21.68 -24.53
C LYS A 191 3.94 20.20 -24.09
N THR A 192 3.98 19.93 -22.79
CA THR A 192 4.04 18.57 -22.23
C THR A 192 2.68 17.91 -22.01
N ALA A 193 1.59 18.63 -22.27
CA ALA A 193 0.21 18.18 -22.07
C ALA A 193 -0.62 18.51 -23.32
N TYR A 194 -1.59 17.66 -23.64
CA TYR A 194 -2.48 17.93 -24.77
C TYR A 194 -3.84 18.49 -24.31
N GLN A 195 -4.26 18.21 -23.07
CA GLN A 195 -5.49 18.74 -22.48
C GLN A 195 -5.29 19.17 -21.02
N GLN A 196 -6.06 20.17 -20.60
CA GLN A 196 -6.23 20.61 -19.22
C GLN A 196 -7.68 20.37 -18.81
N HIS A 197 -7.87 19.82 -17.62
CA HIS A 197 -9.17 19.49 -17.07
C HIS A 197 -9.66 20.66 -16.20
N ILE A 198 -10.89 21.12 -16.43
CA ILE A 198 -11.51 22.22 -15.69
C ILE A 198 -12.85 21.72 -15.15
N PRO A 199 -13.11 21.81 -13.83
CA PRO A 199 -14.37 21.36 -13.27
C PRO A 199 -15.53 22.18 -13.84
N ALA A 200 -16.61 21.50 -14.19
CA ALA A 200 -17.76 22.10 -14.88
C ALA A 200 -19.10 21.73 -14.24
N ALA A 201 -19.17 20.60 -13.54
CA ALA A 201 -20.32 20.24 -12.73
C ALA A 201 -19.89 19.49 -11.47
N VAL A 202 -20.69 19.55 -10.43
CA VAL A 202 -20.52 18.78 -9.19
C VAL A 202 -21.88 18.42 -8.64
N GLY A 203 -22.00 17.22 -8.08
CA GLY A 203 -23.21 16.76 -7.41
C GLY A 203 -22.88 16.04 -6.12
N TYR A 204 -23.85 16.00 -5.22
CA TYR A 204 -23.79 15.15 -4.05
C TYR A 204 -25.16 14.59 -3.65
N TYR A 205 -25.12 13.40 -3.07
CA TYR A 205 -26.24 12.75 -2.41
C TYR A 205 -25.93 12.66 -0.92
N PHE A 206 -26.75 13.34 -0.11
CA PHE A 206 -26.70 13.26 1.35
C PHE A 206 -27.57 12.10 1.82
N LYS A 207 -26.96 11.13 2.50
CA LYS A 207 -27.62 9.94 3.03
C LYS A 207 -27.77 10.02 4.54
N CYS A 208 -29.00 9.94 5.03
CA CYS A 208 -29.32 9.70 6.43
C CYS A 208 -29.61 8.21 6.66
N SER A 209 -28.96 7.60 7.66
CA SER A 209 -29.03 6.16 7.90
C SER A 209 -30.21 5.71 8.78
N TYR A 210 -30.88 6.66 9.46
CA TYR A 210 -31.99 6.36 10.38
C TYR A 210 -33.34 6.92 9.92
N ASP A 211 -33.35 7.85 8.96
CA ASP A 211 -34.57 8.41 8.38
C ASP A 211 -34.33 8.70 6.89
N GLU A 212 -34.98 7.93 6.02
CA GLU A 212 -34.82 8.06 4.57
C GLU A 212 -35.34 9.41 4.04
N SER A 213 -36.34 10.01 4.71
CA SER A 213 -36.94 11.27 4.28
C SER A 213 -35.98 12.47 4.34
N LEU A 214 -34.92 12.34 5.16
CA LEU A 214 -33.86 13.34 5.28
C LEU A 214 -32.76 13.18 4.20
N SER A 215 -32.86 12.17 3.33
CA SER A 215 -31.86 11.95 2.28
C SER A 215 -32.24 12.70 1.00
N PHE A 216 -31.31 13.44 0.42
CA PHE A 216 -31.57 14.29 -0.75
C PHE A 216 -30.36 14.40 -1.68
N TYR A 217 -30.61 14.80 -2.93
CA TYR A 217 -29.60 15.02 -3.96
C TYR A 217 -29.61 16.47 -4.42
N ASN A 218 -28.43 17.09 -4.49
CA ASN A 218 -28.22 18.42 -5.06
C ASN A 218 -27.06 18.40 -6.06
N SER A 219 -27.11 19.27 -7.07
CA SER A 219 -26.03 19.45 -8.04
C SER A 219 -26.00 20.83 -8.64
N TYR A 220 -24.84 21.22 -9.15
CA TYR A 220 -24.65 22.50 -9.82
C TYR A 220 -23.70 22.34 -11.02
N ARG A 221 -24.04 22.99 -12.12
CA ARG A 221 -23.25 23.07 -13.36
C ARG A 221 -22.86 24.52 -13.62
N GLY A 222 -21.57 24.80 -13.65
CA GLY A 222 -21.03 26.15 -13.82
C GLY A 222 -19.52 26.22 -13.55
N GLU A 223 -18.87 27.32 -13.95
CA GLU A 223 -17.43 27.51 -13.76
C GLU A 223 -17.03 27.61 -12.28
N ASP A 224 -17.95 28.04 -11.43
CA ASP A 224 -17.81 28.20 -9.98
C ASP A 224 -18.35 27.01 -9.18
N CYS A 225 -18.57 25.85 -9.83
CA CYS A 225 -19.13 24.66 -9.18
C CYS A 225 -18.37 24.22 -7.92
N MET A 226 -17.04 24.31 -7.89
CA MET A 226 -16.26 23.98 -6.68
C MET A 226 -16.50 24.96 -5.53
N ARG A 227 -16.79 26.24 -5.84
CA ARG A 227 -17.16 27.24 -4.82
C ARG A 227 -18.54 26.94 -4.25
N TRP A 228 -19.51 26.66 -5.13
CA TRP A 228 -20.85 26.25 -4.73
C TRP A 228 -20.80 25.02 -3.83
N PHE A 229 -20.01 23.99 -4.18
CA PHE A 229 -19.88 22.80 -3.36
C PHE A 229 -19.30 23.08 -1.97
N ALA A 230 -18.29 23.95 -1.86
CA ALA A 230 -17.72 24.33 -0.57
C ALA A 230 -18.72 25.09 0.32
N ASP A 231 -19.54 25.95 -0.29
CA ASP A 231 -20.57 26.72 0.42
C ASP A 231 -21.73 25.81 0.89
N GLU A 232 -22.19 24.88 0.04
CA GLU A 232 -23.17 23.83 0.40
C GLU A 232 -22.70 22.96 1.56
N MET A 233 -21.42 22.55 1.57
CA MET A 233 -20.86 21.77 2.68
C MET A 233 -20.83 22.57 3.99
N ASN A 234 -20.59 23.90 3.94
CA ASN A 234 -20.68 24.74 5.14
C ASN A 234 -22.12 24.78 5.67
N GLN A 235 -23.11 25.02 4.81
CA GLN A 235 -24.52 25.04 5.21
C GLN A 235 -24.93 23.69 5.81
N LEU A 236 -24.57 22.60 5.16
CA LEU A 236 -24.84 21.24 5.64
C LEU A 236 -24.23 20.98 7.03
N ALA A 237 -23.07 21.56 7.34
CA ALA A 237 -22.45 21.43 8.65
C ALA A 237 -23.25 22.14 9.77
N GLU A 238 -23.90 23.26 9.46
CA GLU A 238 -24.77 23.99 10.38
C GLU A 238 -26.07 23.23 10.62
N ASP A 239 -26.70 22.77 9.54
CA ASP A 239 -27.95 22.00 9.59
C ASP A 239 -27.78 20.72 10.41
N VAL A 240 -26.72 19.95 10.14
CA VAL A 240 -26.43 18.72 10.87
C VAL A 240 -25.99 19.01 12.31
N SER A 241 -25.28 20.12 12.57
CA SER A 241 -24.91 20.50 13.95
C SER A 241 -26.16 20.72 14.81
N THR A 242 -27.23 21.26 14.23
CA THR A 242 -28.51 21.47 14.94
C THR A 242 -29.14 20.16 15.39
N VAL A 243 -29.06 19.10 14.56
CA VAL A 243 -29.54 17.75 14.93
C VAL A 243 -28.85 17.23 16.19
N PHE A 244 -27.52 17.38 16.29
CA PHE A 244 -26.75 16.93 17.45
C PHE A 244 -26.96 17.78 18.72
N LEU A 245 -27.52 18.98 18.60
CA LEU A 245 -27.85 19.84 19.74
C LEU A 245 -29.20 19.49 20.39
N CYS A 246 -30.02 18.70 19.71
CA CYS A 246 -31.37 18.32 20.16
C CYS A 246 -31.48 16.79 20.39
N PRO A 247 -30.72 16.19 21.32
CA PRO A 247 -30.75 14.75 21.55
C PRO A 247 -32.10 14.29 22.12
N TYR A 248 -32.64 13.20 21.59
CA TYR A 248 -33.83 12.55 22.14
C TYR A 248 -33.53 11.93 23.52
N LYS A 249 -34.54 11.94 24.40
CA LYS A 249 -34.45 11.27 25.71
C LYS A 249 -34.65 9.76 25.53
N MET A 250 -33.97 8.98 26.38
CA MET A 250 -34.12 7.53 26.43
C MET A 250 -35.57 7.13 26.72
N GLN A 251 -36.10 6.22 25.92
CA GLN A 251 -37.40 5.56 26.11
C GLN A 251 -37.18 4.05 26.17
N MET A 252 -37.69 3.40 27.23
CA MET A 252 -37.55 1.96 27.45
C MET A 252 -38.92 1.31 27.62
N THR A 253 -39.09 0.16 26.97
CA THR A 253 -40.23 -0.73 27.21
C THR A 253 -40.00 -1.55 28.49
N PRO A 254 -41.07 -2.10 29.13
CA PRO A 254 -40.92 -2.99 30.28
C PRO A 254 -40.01 -4.19 30.03
N GLN A 255 -40.03 -4.73 28.80
CA GLN A 255 -39.17 -5.84 28.39
C GLN A 255 -37.68 -5.45 28.39
N GLN A 256 -37.35 -4.27 27.87
CA GLN A 256 -35.98 -3.75 27.85
C GLN A 256 -35.45 -3.47 29.26
N GLU A 257 -36.31 -3.10 30.19
CA GLU A 257 -35.92 -2.92 31.60
C GLU A 257 -35.57 -4.27 32.25
N ILE A 258 -36.31 -5.34 31.93
CA ILE A 258 -35.97 -6.71 32.36
C ILE A 258 -34.63 -7.14 31.74
N GLU A 259 -34.40 -6.88 30.45
CA GLU A 259 -33.14 -7.16 29.77
C GLU A 259 -31.97 -6.42 30.44
N PHE A 260 -32.15 -5.14 30.77
CA PHE A 260 -31.13 -4.37 31.49
C PHE A 260 -30.83 -4.97 32.87
N GLN A 261 -31.85 -5.37 33.62
CA GLN A 261 -31.69 -5.93 34.97
C GLN A 261 -30.97 -7.28 34.93
N THR A 262 -31.34 -8.16 34.00
CA THR A 262 -30.78 -9.51 33.83
C THR A 262 -29.44 -9.54 33.11
N ALA A 263 -29.04 -8.46 32.42
CA ALA A 263 -27.77 -8.39 31.72
C ALA A 263 -26.56 -8.62 32.65
N THR A 264 -25.78 -9.65 32.32
CA THR A 264 -24.52 -10.05 33.01
C THR A 264 -23.27 -9.54 32.30
N HIS A 265 -23.39 -9.14 31.03
CA HIS A 265 -22.30 -8.66 30.20
C HIS A 265 -22.62 -7.28 29.60
N CYS A 266 -21.59 -6.48 29.35
CA CYS A 266 -21.72 -5.22 28.63
C CYS A 266 -21.90 -5.48 27.13
N HIS A 267 -22.92 -4.91 26.50
CA HIS A 267 -23.17 -5.10 25.06
C HIS A 267 -22.11 -4.44 24.14
N ILE A 268 -21.33 -3.48 24.66
CA ILE A 268 -20.29 -2.76 23.89
C ILE A 268 -18.98 -3.54 23.86
N CYS A 269 -18.42 -3.84 25.04
CA CYS A 269 -17.12 -4.53 25.16
C CYS A 269 -17.24 -6.05 25.33
N GLU A 270 -18.46 -6.57 25.50
CA GLU A 270 -18.79 -7.99 25.64
C GLU A 270 -18.14 -8.66 26.86
N GLN A 271 -17.65 -7.87 27.82
CA GLN A 271 -17.06 -8.35 29.06
C GLN A 271 -18.13 -8.49 30.16
N PRO A 272 -17.96 -9.45 31.09
CA PRO A 272 -18.83 -9.57 32.25
C PRO A 272 -18.69 -8.34 33.16
N PHE A 273 -19.78 -7.94 33.81
CA PHE A 273 -19.74 -6.87 34.81
C PHE A 273 -18.99 -7.34 36.07
N THR A 274 -17.90 -6.66 36.44
CA THR A 274 -17.12 -6.98 37.65
C THR A 274 -17.67 -6.27 38.89
N ALA A 275 -17.47 -6.85 40.08
CA ALA A 275 -17.83 -6.21 41.34
C ALA A 275 -17.19 -4.80 41.47
N GLY A 276 -18.02 -3.77 41.60
CA GLY A 276 -17.60 -2.36 41.65
C GLY A 276 -17.72 -1.57 40.34
N GLN A 277 -18.00 -2.21 39.20
CA GLN A 277 -18.33 -1.48 37.96
C GLN A 277 -19.82 -1.09 37.95
N LYS A 278 -20.09 0.19 37.64
CA LYS A 278 -21.44 0.70 37.49
C LYS A 278 -22.03 0.26 36.14
N LYS A 279 -23.14 -0.47 36.20
CA LYS A 279 -23.97 -0.85 35.05
C LYS A 279 -24.85 0.35 34.66
N VAL A 280 -24.72 0.83 33.43
CA VAL A 280 -25.45 1.99 32.89
C VAL A 280 -26.24 1.63 31.63
N ARG A 281 -27.23 2.45 31.28
CA ARG A 281 -28.11 2.26 30.11
C ARG A 281 -27.56 3.08 28.94
N ASP A 282 -27.25 2.41 27.84
CA ASP A 282 -26.87 3.05 26.57
C ASP A 282 -28.10 3.24 25.68
N HIS A 283 -28.15 4.36 24.97
CA HIS A 283 -29.23 4.66 24.04
C HIS A 283 -28.76 5.53 22.87
N ASN A 284 -29.52 5.48 21.78
CA ASN A 284 -29.33 6.31 20.60
C ASN A 284 -29.98 7.68 20.82
N HIS A 285 -29.24 8.76 20.59
CA HIS A 285 -29.73 10.12 20.79
C HIS A 285 -30.43 10.70 19.56
N LEU A 286 -30.39 10.00 18.42
CA LEU A 286 -30.89 10.48 17.12
C LEU A 286 -32.27 9.95 16.73
N ILE A 287 -32.78 8.93 17.44
CA ILE A 287 -34.11 8.36 17.17
C ILE A 287 -35.04 8.52 18.38
N PRO A 288 -36.33 8.85 18.16
CA PRO A 288 -37.28 9.11 19.24
C PRO A 288 -37.76 7.84 19.94
N GLU A 289 -37.94 6.74 19.20
CA GLU A 289 -38.52 5.48 19.68
C GLU A 289 -37.53 4.33 19.58
N ASN A 290 -37.72 3.29 20.40
CA ASN A 290 -36.84 2.10 20.46
C ASN A 290 -35.35 2.45 20.54
N ASN A 291 -35.04 3.50 21.29
CA ASN A 291 -33.71 4.10 21.29
C ASN A 291 -32.76 3.46 22.30
N PHE A 292 -33.22 2.58 23.19
CA PHE A 292 -32.36 1.79 24.08
C PHE A 292 -31.52 0.76 23.30
N ARG A 293 -30.19 0.79 23.51
CA ARG A 293 -29.22 -0.10 22.84
C ARG A 293 -28.83 -1.30 23.70
N GLY A 294 -28.72 -1.11 25.03
CA GLY A 294 -28.37 -2.20 25.94
C GLY A 294 -27.67 -1.76 27.23
N ALA A 295 -27.38 -2.73 28.10
CA ALA A 295 -26.60 -2.51 29.31
C ALA A 295 -25.10 -2.33 28.97
N ALA A 296 -24.47 -1.30 29.53
CA ALA A 296 -23.08 -0.96 29.29
C ALA A 296 -22.30 -0.71 30.58
N CYS A 297 -20.97 -0.90 30.53
CA CYS A 297 -20.08 -0.37 31.55
C CYS A 297 -20.01 1.16 31.40
N GLU A 298 -19.94 1.90 32.52
CA GLU A 298 -19.86 3.37 32.50
C GLU A 298 -18.78 3.92 31.55
N ILE A 299 -17.56 3.36 31.61
CA ILE A 299 -16.44 3.77 30.75
C ILE A 299 -16.74 3.49 29.26
N CYS A 300 -17.36 2.36 28.96
CA CYS A 300 -17.72 2.02 27.58
C CYS A 300 -18.76 3.00 27.04
N ASN A 301 -19.82 3.26 27.82
CA ASN A 301 -20.90 4.16 27.48
C ASN A 301 -20.38 5.57 27.16
N VAL A 302 -19.51 6.13 28.01
CA VAL A 302 -18.94 7.47 27.80
C VAL A 302 -18.14 7.56 26.49
N ASN A 303 -17.47 6.48 26.09
CA ASN A 303 -16.66 6.45 24.87
C ASN A 303 -17.44 6.01 23.62
N TYR A 304 -18.67 5.54 23.76
CA TYR A 304 -19.53 5.02 22.69
C TYR A 304 -20.48 6.10 22.18
N GLN A 305 -19.91 7.14 21.61
CA GLN A 305 -20.64 8.32 21.14
C GLN A 305 -20.83 8.31 19.63
N ASP A 306 -21.94 8.90 19.18
CA ASP A 306 -22.20 9.13 17.77
C ASP A 306 -21.12 10.07 17.17
N THR A 307 -20.75 9.81 15.92
CA THR A 307 -19.67 10.54 15.27
C THR A 307 -20.14 11.92 14.80
N HIS A 308 -19.42 12.97 15.19
CA HIS A 308 -19.54 14.30 14.57
C HIS A 308 -18.67 14.43 13.30
N THR A 309 -18.12 13.32 12.80
CA THR A 309 -17.40 13.30 11.52
C THR A 309 -18.30 12.72 10.44
N ILE A 310 -18.61 13.52 9.42
CA ILE A 310 -19.37 13.11 8.24
C ILE A 310 -18.37 12.69 7.15
N PRO A 311 -18.39 11.42 6.71
CA PRO A 311 -17.58 11.00 5.58
C PRO A 311 -18.17 11.52 4.27
N VAL A 312 -17.30 12.09 3.43
CA VAL A 312 -17.60 12.51 2.05
C VAL A 312 -16.88 11.56 1.12
N VAL A 313 -17.64 10.79 0.36
CA VAL A 313 -17.16 9.65 -0.42
C VAL A 313 -17.12 10.02 -1.90
N PHE A 314 -15.93 9.99 -2.48
CA PHE A 314 -15.70 10.06 -3.92
C PHE A 314 -15.06 8.76 -4.40
N HIS A 315 -15.27 8.36 -5.65
CA HIS A 315 -14.61 7.21 -6.24
C HIS A 315 -13.33 7.62 -6.94
N ASN A 316 -12.16 7.22 -6.41
CA ASN A 316 -10.82 7.65 -6.86
C ASN A 316 -10.48 9.13 -6.53
N LEU A 317 -10.99 9.61 -5.39
CA LEU A 317 -10.72 10.95 -4.82
C LEU A 317 -9.25 11.37 -4.93
N SER A 318 -8.33 10.54 -4.40
CA SER A 318 -6.90 10.83 -4.33
C SER A 318 -6.23 10.90 -5.71
N GLY A 319 -6.89 10.37 -6.75
CA GLY A 319 -6.39 10.31 -8.11
C GLY A 319 -6.77 11.51 -8.96
N TYR A 320 -7.92 12.14 -8.66
CA TYR A 320 -8.53 13.13 -9.54
C TYR A 320 -9.22 14.26 -8.76
N ASP A 321 -10.35 13.99 -8.10
CA ASP A 321 -11.28 15.01 -7.57
C ASP A 321 -10.66 15.90 -6.49
N ALA A 322 -9.81 15.33 -5.64
CA ALA A 322 -9.13 16.07 -4.57
C ALA A 322 -8.30 17.24 -5.09
N HIS A 323 -7.85 17.19 -6.34
CA HIS A 323 -7.06 18.27 -6.93
C HIS A 323 -7.90 19.50 -7.27
N PHE A 324 -9.19 19.34 -7.57
CA PHE A 324 -10.10 20.46 -7.79
C PHE A 324 -10.67 21.00 -6.47
N LEU A 325 -11.06 20.10 -5.56
CA LEU A 325 -11.81 20.43 -4.35
C LEU A 325 -10.97 21.15 -3.28
N ILE A 326 -9.70 20.75 -3.11
CA ILE A 326 -8.94 21.12 -1.90
C ILE A 326 -8.71 22.64 -1.78
N THR A 327 -8.64 23.35 -2.90
CA THR A 327 -8.41 24.79 -2.90
C THR A 327 -9.60 25.52 -2.31
N ASP A 328 -10.81 25.31 -2.83
CA ASP A 328 -12.01 25.98 -2.35
C ASP A 328 -12.39 25.55 -0.93
N ILE A 329 -12.22 24.26 -0.58
CA ILE A 329 -12.41 23.76 0.79
C ILE A 329 -11.42 24.40 1.79
N ALA A 330 -10.19 24.68 1.37
CA ALA A 330 -9.18 25.29 2.25
C ALA A 330 -9.37 26.79 2.45
N THR A 331 -9.88 27.49 1.45
CA THR A 331 -9.99 28.96 1.45
C THR A 331 -11.36 29.45 1.90
N ARG A 332 -12.45 28.77 1.52
CA ARG A 332 -13.83 29.21 1.79
C ARG A 332 -14.40 28.66 3.09
N MET A 333 -14.10 27.41 3.41
CA MET A 333 -14.59 26.80 4.65
C MET A 333 -13.66 27.24 5.79
N GLY A 334 -14.18 27.83 6.86
CA GLY A 334 -13.36 28.22 8.02
C GLY A 334 -12.82 27.00 8.76
N GLY A 335 -11.55 27.03 9.20
CA GLY A 335 -10.98 26.04 10.11
C GLY A 335 -9.87 25.16 9.53
N LYS A 336 -9.27 24.33 10.39
CA LYS A 336 -8.04 23.58 10.07
C LYS A 336 -8.31 22.38 9.16
N ILE A 337 -7.30 22.00 8.38
CA ILE A 337 -7.30 20.78 7.58
C ILE A 337 -6.24 19.82 8.10
N ASP A 338 -6.68 18.62 8.48
CA ASP A 338 -5.79 17.52 8.82
C ASP A 338 -5.58 16.64 7.57
N LEU A 339 -4.32 16.43 7.17
CA LEU A 339 -3.95 15.68 5.97
C LEU A 339 -3.36 14.30 6.28
N LEU A 340 -3.65 13.32 5.42
CA LEU A 340 -2.89 12.06 5.29
C LEU A 340 -2.11 12.05 3.96
N PRO A 341 -0.95 12.73 3.87
CA PRO A 341 -0.25 12.95 2.61
C PRO A 341 0.54 11.74 2.10
N ILE A 342 0.50 11.54 0.77
CA ILE A 342 1.44 10.69 0.01
C ILE A 342 2.56 11.54 -0.58
N THR A 343 2.18 12.68 -1.16
CA THR A 343 3.08 13.74 -1.64
C THR A 343 2.55 15.08 -1.11
N LYS A 344 3.18 16.20 -1.53
CA LYS A 344 2.65 17.53 -1.23
C LYS A 344 1.33 17.86 -1.94
N GLU A 345 0.93 17.08 -2.94
CA GLU A 345 -0.28 17.31 -3.76
C GLU A 345 -1.28 16.16 -3.69
N LYS A 346 -0.81 14.95 -3.37
CA LYS A 346 -1.64 13.74 -3.34
C LYS A 346 -1.84 13.27 -1.91
N TYR A 347 -3.09 13.14 -1.50
CA TYR A 347 -3.49 12.79 -0.14
C TYR A 347 -4.35 11.53 -0.16
N ILE A 348 -4.15 10.62 0.80
CA ILE A 348 -5.03 9.45 1.00
C ILE A 348 -6.42 9.92 1.42
N SER A 349 -6.47 10.91 2.30
CA SER A 349 -7.68 11.53 2.83
C SER A 349 -7.29 12.86 3.45
N PHE A 350 -8.25 13.76 3.56
CA PHE A 350 -8.15 14.99 4.34
C PHE A 350 -9.43 15.18 5.15
N THR A 351 -9.28 15.75 6.34
CA THR A 351 -10.41 16.08 7.22
C THR A 351 -10.47 17.59 7.39
N LYS A 352 -11.58 18.19 6.99
CA LYS A 352 -11.87 19.59 7.22
C LYS A 352 -12.60 19.75 8.54
N HIS A 353 -12.01 20.51 9.45
CA HIS A 353 -12.66 20.96 10.66
C HIS A 353 -13.31 22.31 10.39
N ILE A 354 -14.61 22.42 10.69
CA ILE A 354 -15.36 23.67 10.55
C ILE A 354 -15.19 24.46 11.85
N ASN A 355 -14.87 25.74 11.75
CA ASN A 355 -14.87 26.63 12.92
C ASN A 355 -16.28 26.72 13.50
N GLU A 356 -16.41 26.83 14.82
CA GLU A 356 -17.69 27.08 15.53
C GLU A 356 -18.74 25.94 15.45
N SER A 357 -18.64 25.02 14.49
CA SER A 357 -19.41 23.78 14.42
C SER A 357 -18.66 22.60 15.08
N ARG A 358 -19.41 21.64 15.62
CA ARG A 358 -18.85 20.36 16.08
C ARG A 358 -18.56 19.40 14.94
N ILE A 359 -19.09 19.69 13.74
CA ILE A 359 -19.04 18.84 12.56
C ILE A 359 -17.70 18.95 11.83
N ASN A 360 -17.22 17.81 11.36
CA ASN A 360 -16.01 17.73 10.54
C ASN A 360 -16.30 16.88 9.30
N PHE A 361 -15.88 17.33 8.13
CA PHE A 361 -15.99 16.53 6.91
C PHE A 361 -14.71 15.75 6.66
N ARG A 362 -14.83 14.44 6.50
CA ARG A 362 -13.71 13.57 6.16
C ARG A 362 -13.87 13.05 4.74
N PHE A 363 -13.02 13.53 3.85
CA PHE A 363 -13.03 13.11 2.46
C PHE A 363 -12.32 11.75 2.33
N ILE A 364 -13.05 10.73 1.90
CA ILE A 364 -12.56 9.35 1.74
C ILE A 364 -12.69 8.88 0.30
N ASP A 365 -11.77 8.00 -0.09
CA ASP A 365 -11.69 7.42 -1.43
C ASP A 365 -12.28 6.01 -1.43
N SER A 366 -13.45 5.81 -2.05
CA SER A 366 -14.08 4.48 -2.11
C SER A 366 -13.24 3.45 -2.86
N PHE A 367 -12.37 3.88 -3.78
CA PHE A 367 -11.44 2.99 -4.50
C PHE A 367 -10.38 2.38 -3.57
N ARG A 368 -10.09 3.03 -2.43
CA ARG A 368 -9.22 2.48 -1.36
C ARG A 368 -9.91 1.43 -0.51
N PHE A 369 -11.23 1.28 -0.66
CA PHE A 369 -11.99 0.20 -0.07
C PHE A 369 -12.29 -0.89 -1.09
N MET A 370 -12.67 -0.51 -2.31
CA MET A 370 -13.10 -1.38 -3.38
C MET A 370 -12.32 -1.03 -4.64
N ALA A 371 -11.16 -1.66 -4.83
CA ALA A 371 -10.21 -1.34 -5.91
C ALA A 371 -10.66 -1.89 -7.28
N SER A 372 -11.82 -1.44 -7.76
CA SER A 372 -12.43 -1.78 -9.04
C SER A 372 -13.16 -0.55 -9.60
N SER A 373 -13.40 -0.51 -10.91
CA SER A 373 -14.22 0.56 -11.51
C SER A 373 -15.64 0.52 -10.99
N LEU A 374 -16.28 1.69 -10.89
CA LEU A 374 -17.69 1.80 -10.52
C LEU A 374 -18.60 0.94 -11.40
N ASP A 375 -18.34 0.88 -12.71
CA ASP A 375 -19.09 0.03 -13.65
C ASP A 375 -19.07 -1.47 -13.26
N LYS A 376 -17.90 -1.99 -12.90
CA LYS A 376 -17.77 -3.37 -12.44
C LYS A 376 -18.40 -3.58 -11.06
N LEU A 377 -18.47 -2.54 -10.22
CA LEU A 377 -19.08 -2.62 -8.91
C LEU A 377 -20.61 -2.57 -8.98
N SER A 378 -21.17 -1.66 -9.77
CA SER A 378 -22.61 -1.51 -9.95
C SER A 378 -23.23 -2.69 -10.70
N SER A 379 -22.53 -3.26 -11.69
CA SER A 379 -22.99 -4.47 -12.39
C SER A 379 -23.10 -5.72 -11.51
N ALA A 380 -22.50 -5.72 -10.32
CA ALA A 380 -22.65 -6.79 -9.34
C ALA A 380 -23.86 -6.61 -8.40
N LEU A 381 -24.52 -5.45 -8.43
CA LEU A 381 -25.70 -5.16 -7.62
C LEU A 381 -26.96 -5.78 -8.23
N THR A 382 -27.84 -6.28 -7.36
CA THR A 382 -29.18 -6.73 -7.72
C THR A 382 -30.26 -5.72 -7.34
N GLU A 383 -29.97 -4.85 -6.38
CA GLU A 383 -30.89 -3.87 -5.82
C GLU A 383 -30.22 -2.50 -5.76
N PHE A 384 -31.02 -1.45 -6.00
CA PHE A 384 -30.56 -0.07 -6.09
C PHE A 384 -31.48 0.86 -5.28
N PRO A 385 -31.49 0.76 -3.93
CA PRO A 385 -32.45 1.45 -3.08
C PRO A 385 -32.36 2.98 -3.16
N ASN A 386 -31.15 3.54 -3.19
CA ASN A 386 -30.95 4.99 -3.26
C ASN A 386 -31.26 5.52 -4.67
N LEU A 387 -30.89 4.78 -5.71
CA LEU A 387 -31.29 5.13 -7.08
C LEU A 387 -32.82 5.11 -7.23
N LYS A 388 -33.48 4.07 -6.71
CA LYS A 388 -34.94 3.91 -6.79
C LYS A 388 -35.68 4.97 -5.98
N SER A 389 -35.15 5.41 -4.83
CA SER A 389 -35.78 6.48 -4.05
C SER A 389 -35.74 7.83 -4.77
N GLN A 390 -34.65 8.13 -5.48
CA GLN A 390 -34.50 9.38 -6.24
C GLN A 390 -35.21 9.38 -7.60
N PHE A 391 -35.56 8.20 -8.12
CA PHE A 391 -36.22 8.01 -9.41
C PHE A 391 -37.50 7.17 -9.28
N PHE A 392 -38.22 7.31 -8.17
CA PHE A 392 -39.37 6.46 -7.83
C PHE A 392 -40.53 6.52 -8.84
N ALA A 393 -40.63 7.61 -9.59
CA ALA A 393 -41.69 7.85 -10.58
C ALA A 393 -41.36 7.29 -11.98
N LEU A 394 -40.18 6.72 -12.20
CA LEU A 394 -39.79 6.20 -13.52
C LEU A 394 -40.42 4.83 -13.81
N PRO A 395 -40.87 4.59 -15.05
CA PRO A 395 -41.17 3.25 -15.54
C PRO A 395 -39.98 2.30 -15.42
N GLU A 396 -40.25 0.99 -15.26
CA GLU A 396 -39.21 -0.03 -15.03
C GLU A 396 -38.19 -0.12 -16.17
N ASP A 397 -38.63 0.03 -17.42
CA ASP A 397 -37.76 0.01 -18.60
C ASP A 397 -36.81 1.22 -18.68
N GLN A 398 -37.24 2.38 -18.17
CA GLN A 398 -36.39 3.57 -18.04
C GLN A 398 -35.43 3.44 -16.86
N PHE A 399 -35.92 2.94 -15.73
CA PHE A 399 -35.11 2.71 -14.54
C PHE A 399 -33.95 1.74 -14.83
N ASN A 400 -34.22 0.65 -15.55
CA ASN A 400 -33.21 -0.33 -15.93
C ASN A 400 -32.05 0.26 -16.75
N LEU A 401 -32.27 1.35 -17.50
CA LEU A 401 -31.19 2.04 -18.22
C LEU A 401 -30.20 2.74 -17.28
N LEU A 402 -30.65 3.17 -16.09
CA LEU A 402 -29.84 3.88 -15.09
C LEU A 402 -29.07 2.94 -14.14
N THR A 403 -29.42 1.65 -14.09
CA THR A 403 -28.75 0.65 -13.23
C THR A 403 -27.30 0.33 -13.66
N LYS A 404 -26.91 0.73 -14.87
CA LYS A 404 -25.58 0.51 -15.43
C LYS A 404 -24.88 1.84 -15.61
N LYS A 405 -23.54 1.88 -15.54
CA LYS A 405 -22.78 3.12 -15.75
C LYS A 405 -23.07 3.69 -17.15
N GLY A 406 -23.28 5.01 -17.24
CA GLY A 406 -23.49 5.71 -18.51
C GLY A 406 -22.20 5.83 -19.34
N ILE A 407 -22.28 6.50 -20.48
CA ILE A 407 -21.10 6.84 -21.29
C ILE A 407 -21.05 8.35 -21.58
N MET A 408 -19.86 8.93 -21.54
CA MET A 408 -19.65 10.37 -21.71
C MET A 408 -18.64 10.65 -22.83
N PRO A 409 -18.87 11.64 -23.71
CA PRO A 409 -17.91 12.05 -24.72
C PRO A 409 -16.88 13.03 -24.11
N TYR A 410 -16.04 12.55 -23.19
CA TYR A 410 -15.11 13.39 -22.41
C TYR A 410 -14.21 14.27 -23.28
N ASP A 411 -13.64 13.71 -24.34
CA ASP A 411 -12.73 14.40 -25.25
C ASP A 411 -13.44 15.46 -26.12
N TYR A 412 -14.76 15.34 -26.32
CA TYR A 412 -15.59 16.30 -27.06
C TYR A 412 -16.06 17.46 -26.19
N LEU A 413 -16.20 17.24 -24.88
CA LEU A 413 -16.54 18.29 -23.90
C LEU A 413 -15.33 19.20 -23.66
N ASP A 414 -14.97 20.01 -24.66
CA ASP A 414 -13.80 20.90 -24.68
C ASP A 414 -14.10 22.36 -24.34
N SER A 415 -15.38 22.74 -24.26
CA SER A 415 -15.84 24.06 -23.82
C SER A 415 -17.15 23.96 -23.03
N PHE A 416 -17.47 25.01 -22.27
CA PHE A 416 -18.76 25.11 -21.57
C PHE A 416 -19.95 25.27 -22.53
N THR A 417 -19.73 25.84 -23.72
CA THR A 417 -20.79 26.00 -24.73
C THR A 417 -21.26 24.65 -25.30
N ARG A 418 -20.46 23.58 -25.17
CA ARG A 418 -20.88 22.23 -25.55
C ARG A 418 -22.11 21.75 -24.78
N PHE A 419 -22.31 22.22 -23.55
CA PHE A 419 -23.47 21.84 -22.75
C PHE A 419 -24.80 22.36 -23.32
N ASP A 420 -24.76 23.40 -24.16
CA ASP A 420 -25.95 23.99 -24.77
C ASP A 420 -26.32 23.33 -26.11
N GLU A 421 -25.52 22.38 -26.59
CA GLU A 421 -25.78 21.68 -27.85
C GLU A 421 -27.07 20.85 -27.76
N PRO A 422 -28.00 20.99 -28.71
CA PRO A 422 -29.33 20.40 -28.63
C PRO A 422 -29.39 18.94 -29.09
N CYS A 423 -28.26 18.32 -29.42
CA CYS A 423 -28.18 16.95 -29.89
C CYS A 423 -26.99 16.21 -29.28
N LEU A 424 -27.10 14.89 -29.23
CA LEU A 424 -25.98 14.03 -28.86
C LEU A 424 -24.93 14.05 -29.99
N PRO A 425 -23.63 14.23 -29.67
CA PRO A 425 -22.59 14.26 -30.69
C PRO A 425 -22.41 12.88 -31.35
N PRO A 426 -21.84 12.80 -32.57
CA PRO A 426 -21.66 11.54 -33.29
C PRO A 426 -20.76 10.55 -32.54
N GLN A 427 -20.87 9.26 -32.86
CA GLN A 427 -20.12 8.18 -32.20
C GLN A 427 -18.60 8.42 -32.14
N ASP A 428 -18.01 8.96 -33.21
CA ASP A 428 -16.57 9.24 -33.28
C ASP A 428 -16.10 10.26 -32.22
N ALA A 429 -17.00 11.14 -31.77
CA ALA A 429 -16.73 12.10 -30.71
C ALA A 429 -16.63 11.46 -29.32
N PHE A 430 -17.06 10.20 -29.16
CA PHE A 430 -16.91 9.41 -27.94
C PHE A 430 -15.57 8.63 -27.88
N TYR A 431 -14.63 8.90 -28.80
CA TYR A 431 -13.30 8.28 -28.75
C TYR A 431 -12.59 8.61 -27.44
N ASN A 432 -12.12 7.59 -26.72
CA ASN A 432 -11.40 7.75 -25.46
C ASN A 432 -9.90 7.85 -25.73
N LYS A 433 -9.34 9.07 -25.74
CA LYS A 433 -7.89 9.24 -25.95
C LYS A 433 -7.06 8.69 -24.79
N LEU A 434 -7.57 8.69 -23.56
CA LEU A 434 -6.84 8.22 -22.39
C LEU A 434 -6.51 6.72 -22.45
N GLU A 435 -7.43 5.93 -22.98
CA GLU A 435 -7.26 4.48 -23.21
C GLU A 435 -6.92 4.13 -24.67
N ASP A 436 -6.98 5.11 -25.57
CA ASP A 436 -6.71 4.98 -27.00
C ASP A 436 -7.65 3.96 -27.66
N LYS A 437 -8.97 4.13 -27.42
CA LYS A 437 -10.03 3.20 -27.86
C LYS A 437 -11.25 3.95 -28.42
N PRO A 438 -11.86 3.47 -29.52
CA PRO A 438 -13.14 3.98 -30.00
C PRO A 438 -14.29 3.62 -29.05
N CYS A 439 -15.41 4.33 -29.19
CA CYS A 439 -16.64 4.00 -28.50
C CYS A 439 -17.38 2.86 -29.22
N PRO A 440 -17.68 1.73 -28.55
CA PRO A 440 -18.47 0.66 -29.15
C PRO A 440 -19.90 1.14 -29.51
N ARG A 441 -20.42 0.77 -30.68
CA ARG A 441 -21.75 1.18 -31.15
C ARG A 441 -22.87 0.76 -30.20
N ARG A 442 -22.74 -0.39 -29.52
CA ARG A 442 -23.69 -0.81 -28.46
C ARG A 442 -23.77 0.18 -27.30
N MET A 443 -22.64 0.78 -26.91
CA MET A 443 -22.59 1.80 -25.85
C MET A 443 -23.14 3.13 -26.35
N TYR A 444 -22.83 3.50 -27.60
CA TYR A 444 -23.37 4.71 -28.22
C TYR A 444 -24.89 4.62 -28.44
N ARG A 445 -25.43 3.49 -28.91
CA ARG A 445 -26.88 3.25 -29.04
C ARG A 445 -27.58 3.44 -27.69
N ARG A 446 -27.00 2.89 -26.62
CA ARG A 446 -27.51 3.10 -25.26
C ARG A 446 -27.50 4.57 -24.85
N ALA A 447 -26.47 5.35 -25.23
CA ALA A 447 -26.47 6.79 -24.99
C ALA A 447 -27.62 7.50 -25.73
N GLN A 448 -27.92 7.09 -26.97
CA GLN A 448 -29.05 7.60 -27.74
C GLN A 448 -30.40 7.21 -27.10
N GLU A 449 -30.51 6.00 -26.58
CA GLU A 449 -31.70 5.53 -25.84
C GLU A 449 -31.92 6.34 -24.55
N VAL A 450 -30.86 6.60 -23.78
CA VAL A 450 -30.93 7.45 -22.59
C VAL A 450 -31.33 8.87 -22.97
N TRP A 451 -30.68 9.46 -23.98
CA TRP A 451 -31.01 10.80 -24.48
C TRP A 451 -32.50 10.94 -24.84
N SER A 452 -33.04 9.98 -25.60
CA SER A 452 -34.42 9.99 -26.08
C SER A 452 -35.43 9.69 -24.97
N LYS A 453 -35.24 8.61 -24.18
CA LYS A 453 -36.20 8.23 -23.14
C LYS A 453 -36.31 9.24 -22.00
N PHE A 454 -35.23 9.96 -21.69
CA PHE A 454 -35.20 10.98 -20.65
C PHE A 454 -35.46 12.39 -21.18
N ASN A 455 -35.82 12.54 -22.46
CA ASN A 455 -36.12 13.81 -23.13
C ASN A 455 -35.04 14.87 -22.89
N CYS A 456 -33.75 14.48 -23.02
CA CYS A 456 -32.65 15.42 -22.89
C CYS A 456 -32.72 16.45 -24.02
N ASN A 457 -32.85 17.74 -23.67
CA ASN A 457 -32.94 18.83 -24.64
C ASN A 457 -31.57 19.36 -25.05
N ASN A 458 -30.56 19.15 -24.20
CA ASN A 458 -29.18 19.55 -24.48
C ASN A 458 -28.18 18.63 -23.77
N LEU A 459 -26.91 18.72 -24.18
CA LEU A 459 -25.83 17.89 -23.64
C LEU A 459 -25.61 18.12 -22.15
N GLY A 460 -25.89 19.32 -21.64
CA GLY A 460 -25.84 19.63 -20.23
C GLY A 460 -26.81 18.79 -19.38
N GLN A 461 -28.07 18.66 -19.81
CA GLN A 461 -29.07 17.81 -19.12
C GLN A 461 -28.66 16.34 -19.14
N TYR A 462 -28.06 15.87 -20.24
CA TYR A 462 -27.50 14.52 -20.33
C TYR A 462 -26.36 14.31 -19.32
N VAL A 463 -25.47 15.31 -19.18
CA VAL A 463 -24.34 15.27 -18.23
C VAL A 463 -24.81 15.29 -16.78
N GLU A 464 -25.83 16.07 -16.46
CA GLU A 464 -26.43 16.10 -15.11
C GLU A 464 -27.08 14.76 -14.75
N LEU A 465 -27.80 14.15 -15.69
CA LEU A 465 -28.39 12.82 -15.50
C LEU A 465 -27.30 11.76 -15.31
N TYR A 466 -26.23 11.81 -16.12
CA TYR A 466 -25.07 10.93 -15.99
C TYR A 466 -24.45 11.05 -14.60
N MET A 467 -24.13 12.26 -14.16
CA MET A 467 -23.48 12.53 -12.88
C MET A 467 -24.37 12.11 -11.70
N LYS A 468 -25.67 12.44 -11.75
CA LYS A 468 -26.64 12.00 -10.73
C LYS A 468 -26.68 10.48 -10.61
N THR A 469 -26.69 9.79 -11.75
CA THR A 469 -26.71 8.32 -11.79
C THR A 469 -25.42 7.74 -11.20
N ASP A 470 -24.26 8.24 -11.58
CA ASP A 470 -22.97 7.78 -11.06
C ASP A 470 -22.85 7.97 -9.53
N ILE A 471 -23.31 9.12 -9.00
CA ILE A 471 -23.33 9.39 -7.55
C ILE A 471 -24.24 8.41 -6.82
N LEU A 472 -25.44 8.13 -7.35
CA LEU A 472 -26.40 7.22 -6.70
C LEU A 472 -25.96 5.76 -6.80
N LEU A 473 -25.35 5.36 -7.92
CA LEU A 473 -24.70 4.05 -8.04
C LEU A 473 -23.56 3.90 -7.03
N LEU A 474 -22.74 4.95 -6.83
CA LEU A 474 -21.71 4.94 -5.80
C LEU A 474 -22.32 4.80 -4.40
N ALA A 475 -23.42 5.51 -4.11
CA ALA A 475 -24.14 5.41 -2.84
C ALA A 475 -24.65 3.97 -2.61
N ASP A 476 -25.31 3.36 -3.59
CA ASP A 476 -25.81 1.99 -3.50
C ASP A 476 -24.69 0.96 -3.30
N VAL A 477 -23.61 1.07 -4.08
CA VAL A 477 -22.43 0.20 -3.94
C VAL A 477 -21.81 0.31 -2.55
N PHE A 478 -21.61 1.54 -2.06
CA PHE A 478 -20.94 1.75 -0.78
C PHE A 478 -21.84 1.43 0.42
N GLU A 479 -23.15 1.71 0.36
CA GLU A 479 -24.11 1.32 1.41
C GLU A 479 -24.29 -0.20 1.51
N LEU A 480 -24.29 -0.92 0.37
CA LEU A 480 -24.28 -2.39 0.40
C LEU A 480 -22.98 -2.90 1.05
N PHE A 481 -21.84 -2.31 0.67
CA PHE A 481 -20.56 -2.63 1.27
C PHE A 481 -20.54 -2.37 2.79
N ARG A 482 -21.07 -1.21 3.25
CA ARG A 482 -21.22 -0.88 4.67
C ARG A 482 -22.08 -1.93 5.39
N SER A 483 -23.24 -2.27 4.82
CA SER A 483 -24.18 -3.21 5.40
C SER A 483 -23.58 -4.61 5.53
N SER A 484 -22.88 -5.08 4.49
CA SER A 484 -22.15 -6.35 4.49
C SER A 484 -21.03 -6.37 5.55
N CYS A 485 -20.30 -5.26 5.71
CA CYS A 485 -19.25 -5.14 6.72
C CYS A 485 -19.79 -5.14 8.15
N ILE A 486 -20.90 -4.43 8.39
CA ILE A 486 -21.56 -4.39 9.70
C ILE A 486 -22.11 -5.77 10.04
N SER A 487 -22.79 -6.46 9.12
CA SER A 487 -23.33 -7.79 9.40
C SER A 487 -22.23 -8.84 9.65
N THR A 488 -21.09 -8.72 8.96
CA THR A 488 -20.01 -9.71 9.05
C THR A 488 -19.02 -9.46 10.19
N TYR A 489 -18.65 -8.19 10.42
CA TYR A 489 -17.58 -7.81 11.36
C TYR A 489 -18.05 -6.89 12.49
N ASP A 490 -19.32 -6.44 12.45
CA ASP A 490 -19.92 -5.54 13.43
C ASP A 490 -19.10 -4.24 13.56
N LEU A 491 -18.64 -3.71 12.42
CA LEU A 491 -17.92 -2.45 12.29
C LEU A 491 -18.37 -1.75 11.01
N ASP A 492 -18.54 -0.42 11.07
CA ASP A 492 -18.91 0.39 9.91
C ASP A 492 -17.65 0.95 9.21
N PRO A 493 -17.41 0.62 7.92
CA PRO A 493 -16.24 1.09 7.18
C PRO A 493 -16.23 2.62 6.98
N ALA A 494 -17.37 3.31 7.12
CA ALA A 494 -17.47 4.77 6.99
C ALA A 494 -16.64 5.55 8.05
N HIS A 495 -16.26 4.92 9.16
CA HIS A 495 -15.38 5.52 10.18
C HIS A 495 -13.89 5.46 9.84
N TYR A 496 -13.52 4.72 8.80
CA TYR A 496 -12.13 4.43 8.46
C TYR A 496 -11.68 5.23 7.23
N PHE A 497 -10.37 5.35 7.04
CA PHE A 497 -9.79 6.03 5.87
C PHE A 497 -9.59 5.08 4.69
N THR A 498 -9.39 3.79 4.96
CA THR A 498 -9.03 2.77 3.96
C THR A 498 -9.42 1.38 4.47
N LEU A 499 -9.59 0.42 3.57
CA LEU A 499 -9.90 -0.97 3.94
C LEU A 499 -8.82 -1.63 4.82
N PRO A 500 -7.50 -1.41 4.62
CA PRO A 500 -6.50 -1.97 5.56
C PRO A 500 -6.64 -1.46 7.00
N GLY A 501 -7.10 -0.22 7.20
CA GLY A 501 -7.41 0.28 8.54
C GLY A 501 -8.60 -0.48 9.16
N PHE A 502 -9.68 -0.61 8.39
CA PHE A 502 -10.88 -1.35 8.78
C PHE A 502 -10.59 -2.82 9.11
N THR A 503 -9.88 -3.50 8.21
CA THR A 503 -9.53 -4.92 8.32
C THR A 503 -8.70 -5.20 9.56
N TRP A 504 -7.74 -4.33 9.88
CA TRP A 504 -6.90 -4.50 11.06
C TRP A 504 -7.72 -4.51 12.35
N ASP A 505 -8.68 -3.59 12.45
CA ASP A 505 -9.58 -3.50 13.60
C ASP A 505 -10.58 -4.66 13.65
N ALA A 506 -11.13 -5.07 12.49
CA ALA A 506 -11.99 -6.24 12.38
C ALA A 506 -11.28 -7.52 12.83
N MET A 507 -10.01 -7.71 12.42
CA MET A 507 -9.18 -8.84 12.82
C MET A 507 -8.92 -8.84 14.33
N LEU A 508 -8.51 -7.71 14.92
CA LEU A 508 -8.25 -7.61 16.36
C LEU A 508 -9.51 -7.86 17.19
N LYS A 509 -10.67 -7.39 16.69
CA LYS A 509 -11.97 -7.62 17.34
C LYS A 509 -12.38 -9.08 17.28
N HIS A 510 -12.29 -9.71 16.11
CA HIS A 510 -12.67 -11.11 15.91
C HIS A 510 -11.78 -12.08 16.69
N THR A 511 -10.46 -11.90 16.61
CA THR A 511 -9.50 -12.80 17.28
C THR A 511 -9.38 -12.54 18.78
N ARG A 512 -9.72 -11.32 19.24
CA ARG A 512 -9.49 -10.83 20.61
C ARG A 512 -8.03 -10.97 21.06
N GLN A 513 -7.09 -11.15 20.12
CA GLN A 513 -5.68 -11.35 20.40
C GLN A 513 -5.04 -10.04 20.87
N GLU A 514 -4.24 -10.13 21.93
CA GLU A 514 -3.35 -9.05 22.33
C GLU A 514 -1.95 -9.29 21.74
N LEU A 515 -1.41 -8.28 21.05
CA LEU A 515 -0.08 -8.33 20.43
C LEU A 515 0.88 -7.45 21.24
N GLU A 516 1.98 -8.03 21.73
CA GLU A 516 3.04 -7.28 22.39
C GLU A 516 3.90 -6.57 21.34
N LEU A 517 3.96 -5.24 21.39
CA LEU A 517 4.84 -4.43 20.56
C LEU A 517 6.25 -4.45 21.15
N LEU A 518 7.27 -4.47 20.28
CA LEU A 518 8.66 -4.42 20.69
C LEU A 518 8.96 -3.10 21.39
N THR A 519 9.48 -3.15 22.61
CA THR A 519 9.93 -1.97 23.39
C THR A 519 11.44 -1.71 23.22
N ASP A 520 12.19 -2.72 22.77
CA ASP A 520 13.62 -2.65 22.43
C ASP A 520 13.82 -2.30 20.94
N GLN A 521 14.56 -1.23 20.68
CA GLN A 521 14.89 -0.78 19.33
C GLN A 521 15.82 -1.75 18.59
N ASP A 522 16.72 -2.45 19.29
CA ASP A 522 17.62 -3.41 18.67
C ASP A 522 16.87 -4.65 18.19
N MET A 523 15.85 -5.09 18.95
CA MET A 523 14.92 -6.14 18.50
C MET A 523 14.16 -5.69 17.25
N PHE A 524 13.70 -4.44 17.22
CA PHE A 524 12.99 -3.91 16.05
C PHE A 524 13.89 -3.89 14.80
N LEU A 525 15.11 -3.37 14.91
CA LEU A 525 16.06 -3.33 13.79
C LEU A 525 16.48 -4.74 13.34
N PHE A 526 16.65 -5.67 14.28
CA PHE A 526 16.93 -7.08 14.00
C PHE A 526 15.83 -7.71 13.15
N ILE A 527 14.56 -7.56 13.55
CA ILE A 527 13.41 -8.04 12.78
C ILE A 527 13.33 -7.33 11.43
N GLU A 528 13.48 -6.00 11.40
CA GLU A 528 13.39 -5.20 10.17
C GLU A 528 14.40 -5.62 9.11
N ARG A 529 15.58 -6.14 9.52
CA ARG A 529 16.60 -6.66 8.61
C ARG A 529 16.25 -8.06 8.05
N GLY A 530 15.42 -8.82 8.77
CA GLY A 530 14.88 -10.11 8.30
C GLY A 530 13.76 -9.98 7.28
N ILE A 531 13.15 -8.80 7.16
CA ILE A 531 12.04 -8.54 6.24
C ILE A 531 12.53 -8.61 4.79
N ARG A 532 12.03 -9.60 4.05
CA ARG A 532 12.30 -9.80 2.61
C ARG A 532 11.02 -10.25 1.93
N GLY A 533 10.58 -9.48 0.93
CA GLY A 533 9.32 -9.71 0.22
C GLY A 533 9.30 -11.01 -0.62
N GLY A 534 8.26 -11.19 -1.41
CA GLY A 534 8.15 -12.30 -2.37
C GLY A 534 9.28 -12.27 -3.41
N LEU A 535 9.85 -13.44 -3.71
CA LEU A 535 10.86 -13.57 -4.74
C LEU A 535 10.19 -13.46 -6.11
N SER A 536 10.78 -12.69 -7.03
CA SER A 536 10.33 -12.68 -8.43
C SER A 536 11.52 -12.54 -9.34
N GLN A 537 11.69 -13.47 -10.26
CA GLN A 537 12.79 -13.49 -11.22
C GLN A 537 12.47 -14.46 -12.35
N VAL A 538 13.10 -14.23 -13.51
CA VAL A 538 13.31 -15.32 -14.46
C VAL A 538 14.32 -16.26 -13.81
N CYS A 539 14.11 -17.56 -13.95
CA CYS A 539 14.97 -18.58 -13.36
C CYS A 539 15.90 -19.13 -14.44
N SER A 540 15.90 -20.43 -14.71
CA SER A 540 16.99 -21.06 -15.47
C SER A 540 16.91 -20.86 -16.98
N LYS A 541 15.72 -20.58 -17.55
CA LYS A 541 15.52 -20.36 -18.98
C LYS A 541 14.63 -19.15 -19.26
N ARG A 542 14.98 -18.38 -20.30
CA ARG A 542 14.23 -17.19 -20.77
C ARG A 542 13.26 -17.49 -21.89
N ARG A 543 13.37 -18.66 -22.53
CA ARG A 543 12.45 -19.09 -23.57
C ARG A 543 12.32 -20.60 -23.55
N VAL A 544 11.07 -21.07 -23.65
CA VAL A 544 10.75 -22.49 -23.78
C VAL A 544 9.58 -22.64 -24.74
N HIS A 545 9.68 -23.65 -25.61
CA HIS A 545 8.61 -24.08 -26.50
C HIS A 545 8.23 -25.52 -26.13
N ALA A 546 6.93 -25.78 -26.02
CA ALA A 546 6.43 -27.10 -25.67
C ALA A 546 6.50 -28.05 -26.88
N ASN A 547 6.80 -29.32 -26.59
CA ASN A 547 6.58 -30.46 -27.48
C ASN A 547 5.71 -31.46 -26.71
N ASN A 548 4.43 -31.13 -26.59
CA ASN A 548 3.50 -31.84 -25.72
C ASN A 548 2.61 -32.75 -26.58
N LYS A 549 2.49 -34.03 -26.19
CA LYS A 549 1.68 -35.05 -26.89
C LYS A 549 0.21 -34.69 -27.12
N TYR A 550 -0.33 -33.76 -26.35
CA TYR A 550 -1.70 -33.25 -26.48
C TYR A 550 -1.82 -32.09 -27.48
N MET A 551 -0.73 -31.69 -28.13
CA MET A 551 -0.71 -30.63 -29.14
C MET A 551 -0.89 -31.20 -30.56
N PRO A 552 -1.61 -30.51 -31.47
CA PRO A 552 -1.77 -30.95 -32.86
C PRO A 552 -0.46 -31.04 -33.65
N LYS A 553 0.56 -30.27 -33.27
CA LYS A 553 1.89 -30.23 -33.91
C LYS A 553 2.95 -30.99 -33.11
N TYR A 554 2.55 -32.00 -32.35
CA TYR A 554 3.47 -32.84 -31.59
C TYR A 554 4.42 -33.59 -32.53
N ASP A 555 5.70 -33.62 -32.16
CA ASP A 555 6.76 -34.30 -32.89
C ASP A 555 7.33 -35.41 -32.01
N SER A 556 6.92 -36.65 -32.28
CA SER A 556 7.37 -37.85 -31.55
C SER A 556 8.87 -38.13 -31.71
N ALA A 557 9.55 -37.49 -32.65
CA ALA A 557 11.00 -37.63 -32.82
C ALA A 557 11.80 -36.70 -31.87
N LYS A 558 11.12 -35.72 -31.25
CA LYS A 558 11.72 -34.81 -30.27
C LYS A 558 11.33 -35.22 -28.85
N PRO A 559 12.14 -34.89 -27.84
CA PRO A 559 11.78 -35.15 -26.45
C PRO A 559 10.48 -34.42 -26.09
N ASP A 560 9.67 -35.06 -25.25
CA ASP A 560 8.45 -34.43 -24.73
C ASP A 560 8.82 -33.24 -23.84
N VAL A 561 8.17 -32.10 -24.06
CA VAL A 561 8.36 -30.88 -23.26
C VAL A 561 7.00 -30.29 -22.91
N TYR A 562 6.71 -30.23 -21.62
CA TYR A 562 5.49 -29.68 -21.04
C TYR A 562 5.78 -28.37 -20.32
N LEU A 563 4.88 -27.40 -20.43
CA LEU A 563 4.91 -26.15 -19.68
C LEU A 563 3.75 -26.10 -18.70
N MET A 564 4.04 -25.95 -17.41
CA MET A 564 3.04 -25.88 -16.33
C MET A 564 3.15 -24.55 -15.59
N TYR A 565 2.02 -23.90 -15.32
CA TYR A 565 1.97 -22.66 -14.54
C TYR A 565 1.23 -22.88 -13.23
N ASN A 566 1.98 -23.14 -12.16
CA ASN A 566 1.43 -23.44 -10.85
C ASN A 566 1.39 -22.19 -9.97
N ASP A 567 0.30 -21.98 -9.24
CA ASP A 567 0.09 -20.87 -8.29
C ASP A 567 -0.50 -21.39 -6.98
N ILE A 568 -0.01 -20.89 -5.83
CA ILE A 568 -0.53 -21.30 -4.53
C ILE A 568 -1.87 -20.60 -4.23
N ASN A 569 -2.86 -21.39 -3.86
CA ASN A 569 -4.10 -20.89 -3.29
C ASN A 569 -3.88 -20.10 -1.99
N ASN A 570 -3.83 -18.78 -2.11
CA ASN A 570 -3.74 -17.83 -0.99
C ASN A 570 -2.56 -18.14 -0.05
N GLN A 571 -1.33 -18.07 -0.58
CA GLN A 571 -0.09 -18.36 0.15
C GLN A 571 0.05 -17.61 1.48
N TYR A 572 -0.26 -16.30 1.48
CA TYR A 572 -0.23 -15.52 2.72
C TYR A 572 -1.34 -15.92 3.69
N GLY A 573 -2.53 -16.28 3.20
CA GLY A 573 -3.58 -16.88 4.02
C GLY A 573 -3.11 -18.16 4.71
N TRP A 574 -2.48 -19.08 3.96
CA TRP A 574 -1.89 -20.29 4.54
C TRP A 574 -0.87 -19.95 5.64
N SER A 575 0.00 -18.98 5.38
CA SER A 575 1.05 -18.53 6.32
C SER A 575 0.45 -17.88 7.57
N MET A 576 -0.64 -17.11 7.40
CA MET A 576 -1.39 -16.50 8.50
C MET A 576 -2.15 -17.51 9.35
N SER A 577 -2.46 -18.68 8.81
CA SER A 577 -3.08 -19.78 9.55
C SER A 577 -2.07 -20.65 10.33
N GLN A 578 -0.76 -20.37 10.21
CA GLN A 578 0.30 -21.06 10.96
C GLN A 578 0.47 -20.49 12.37
N TYR A 579 1.33 -21.14 13.17
CA TYR A 579 1.80 -20.59 14.44
C TYR A 579 2.60 -19.33 14.19
N LEU A 580 2.09 -18.19 14.68
CA LEU A 580 2.68 -16.87 14.48
C LEU A 580 3.06 -16.22 15.82
N PRO A 581 4.15 -15.45 15.85
CA PRO A 581 4.56 -14.67 17.03
C PRO A 581 3.46 -13.70 17.48
N TYR A 582 3.27 -13.57 18.79
CA TYR A 582 2.36 -12.57 19.37
C TYR A 582 2.93 -11.82 20.61
N GLY A 583 4.00 -12.33 21.23
CA GLY A 583 4.63 -11.68 22.39
C GLY A 583 5.70 -12.52 23.08
N GLY A 584 6.12 -12.12 24.27
CA GLY A 584 7.15 -12.81 25.06
C GLY A 584 8.55 -12.70 24.47
N PHE A 585 8.89 -11.55 23.86
CA PHE A 585 10.16 -11.36 23.17
C PHE A 585 11.34 -11.30 24.13
N GLN A 586 12.31 -12.17 23.95
CA GLN A 586 13.50 -12.23 24.80
C GLN A 586 14.75 -12.63 24.00
N TRP A 587 15.85 -11.92 24.22
CA TRP A 587 17.17 -12.36 23.78
C TRP A 587 17.61 -13.57 24.60
N VAL A 588 17.99 -14.66 23.92
CA VAL A 588 18.47 -15.90 24.55
C VAL A 588 19.87 -16.25 24.07
N ASP A 589 20.49 -17.25 24.69
CA ASP A 589 21.80 -17.76 24.29
C ASP A 589 21.79 -18.28 22.84
N ALA A 590 22.94 -18.19 22.17
CA ALA A 590 23.12 -18.65 20.80
C ALA A 590 23.21 -20.18 20.66
N ASN A 591 23.43 -20.90 21.77
CA ASN A 591 23.47 -22.35 21.83
C ASN A 591 22.06 -22.95 21.77
N ILE A 592 21.44 -22.89 20.60
CA ILE A 592 20.13 -23.48 20.32
C ILE A 592 20.19 -24.38 19.08
N ASP A 593 19.63 -25.57 19.21
CA ASP A 593 19.36 -26.44 18.06
C ASP A 593 17.92 -26.27 17.62
N VAL A 594 17.72 -25.57 16.50
CA VAL A 594 16.39 -25.31 15.94
C VAL A 594 15.77 -26.52 15.25
N THR A 595 16.56 -27.56 14.94
CA THR A 595 16.07 -28.72 14.19
C THR A 595 15.16 -29.60 15.03
N MET A 596 15.37 -29.60 16.35
CA MET A 596 14.60 -30.36 17.34
C MET A 596 13.30 -29.67 17.78
N ILE A 597 13.05 -28.44 17.32
CA ILE A 597 11.91 -27.64 17.75
C ILE A 597 10.68 -28.00 16.90
N PRO A 598 9.56 -28.42 17.52
CA PRO A 598 8.31 -28.62 16.81
C PRO A 598 7.77 -27.33 16.20
N ASP A 599 7.18 -27.44 15.01
CA ASP A 599 6.61 -26.30 14.27
C ASP A 599 5.38 -25.68 14.96
N ASP A 600 4.74 -26.43 15.86
CA ASP A 600 3.56 -26.08 16.67
C ASP A 600 3.90 -25.85 18.15
N ALA A 601 5.19 -25.74 18.49
CA ALA A 601 5.60 -25.40 19.84
C ALA A 601 5.03 -24.05 20.28
N ASN A 602 4.77 -23.87 21.58
CA ASN A 602 4.30 -22.59 22.13
C ASN A 602 5.36 -21.47 22.01
N GLU A 603 6.61 -21.84 21.74
CA GLU A 603 7.75 -20.93 21.63
C GLU A 603 8.44 -21.10 20.27
N GLY A 604 8.83 -19.98 19.67
CA GLY A 604 9.53 -19.94 18.38
C GLY A 604 10.72 -18.98 18.42
N TYR A 605 11.52 -19.01 17.36
CA TYR A 605 12.81 -18.31 17.31
C TYR A 605 13.06 -17.62 15.96
N ILE A 606 13.70 -16.45 16.01
CA ILE A 606 14.32 -15.79 14.85
C ILE A 606 15.80 -15.62 15.15
N LEU A 607 16.66 -16.00 14.20
CA LEU A 607 18.09 -16.12 14.39
C LEU A 607 18.84 -15.25 13.38
N GLU A 608 19.97 -14.67 13.80
CA GLU A 608 21.00 -14.13 12.89
C GLU A 608 22.11 -15.17 12.75
N VAL A 609 22.27 -15.70 11.54
CA VAL A 609 23.14 -16.85 11.26
C VAL A 609 24.09 -16.59 10.09
N ASP A 610 25.21 -17.31 10.07
CA ASP A 610 26.05 -17.48 8.89
C ASP A 610 25.77 -18.85 8.26
N LEU A 611 25.41 -18.87 6.98
CA LEU A 611 25.12 -20.07 6.21
C LEU A 611 26.13 -20.22 5.08
N GLU A 612 26.82 -21.35 5.08
CA GLU A 612 27.64 -21.76 3.97
C GLU A 612 26.74 -22.38 2.88
N TYR A 613 27.04 -22.08 1.61
CA TYR A 613 26.37 -22.67 0.46
C TYR A 613 27.39 -23.57 -0.27
N PRO A 614 27.34 -24.89 -0.06
CA PRO A 614 28.29 -25.81 -0.68
C PRO A 614 28.20 -25.82 -2.21
N LYS A 615 29.36 -25.86 -2.88
CA LYS A 615 29.44 -25.88 -4.35
C LYS A 615 28.68 -27.05 -4.99
N GLN A 616 28.65 -28.19 -4.33
CA GLN A 616 27.93 -29.39 -4.79
C GLN A 616 26.40 -29.18 -4.90
N LEU A 617 25.84 -28.17 -4.23
CA LEU A 617 24.42 -27.83 -4.31
C LEU A 617 24.11 -26.82 -5.42
N HIS A 618 25.12 -26.30 -6.12
CA HIS A 618 24.91 -25.20 -7.07
C HIS A 618 24.00 -25.61 -8.23
N ASP A 619 24.23 -26.78 -8.82
CA ASP A 619 23.40 -27.29 -9.92
C ASP A 619 21.99 -27.67 -9.43
N LEU A 620 21.91 -28.32 -8.25
CA LEU A 620 20.64 -28.71 -7.65
C LEU A 620 19.77 -27.50 -7.29
N HIS A 621 20.39 -26.42 -6.81
CA HIS A 621 19.69 -25.23 -6.36
C HIS A 621 19.67 -24.09 -7.40
N GLN A 622 20.10 -24.34 -8.64
CA GLN A 622 20.25 -23.27 -9.64
C GLN A 622 18.93 -22.57 -9.97
N ASP A 623 17.82 -23.31 -9.96
CA ASP A 623 16.50 -22.83 -10.29
C ASP A 623 16.00 -21.82 -9.25
N LEU A 624 16.08 -22.20 -7.97
CA LEU A 624 15.51 -21.45 -6.87
C LEU A 624 16.42 -21.45 -5.61
N PRO A 625 17.55 -20.71 -5.61
CA PRO A 625 18.45 -20.71 -4.46
C PRO A 625 17.79 -20.25 -3.14
N PHE A 626 18.14 -20.92 -2.03
CA PHE A 626 17.65 -20.57 -0.70
C PHE A 626 18.17 -19.21 -0.19
N CYS A 627 17.44 -18.63 0.77
CA CYS A 627 17.85 -17.45 1.53
C CYS A 627 18.18 -16.21 0.67
N ALA A 628 17.24 -15.80 -0.18
CA ALA A 628 17.38 -14.61 -1.03
C ALA A 628 17.78 -13.34 -0.25
N LEU A 629 18.57 -12.47 -0.88
CA LEU A 629 19.16 -11.27 -0.27
C LEU A 629 18.88 -10.01 -1.07
N HIS A 630 18.84 -8.86 -0.40
CA HIS A 630 18.86 -7.56 -1.07
C HIS A 630 20.30 -7.21 -1.47
N ILE A 631 20.59 -7.26 -2.77
CA ILE A 631 21.91 -7.05 -3.36
C ILE A 631 21.83 -5.94 -4.40
N ASN A 632 22.85 -5.10 -4.49
CA ASN A 632 23.02 -4.20 -5.62
C ASN A 632 23.53 -5.01 -6.82
N PRO A 633 22.77 -5.11 -7.93
CA PRO A 633 23.15 -5.95 -9.06
C PRO A 633 24.43 -5.52 -9.77
N LYS A 634 24.87 -4.26 -9.60
CA LYS A 634 26.12 -3.75 -10.19
C LYS A 634 27.36 -4.13 -9.37
N THR A 635 27.26 -4.05 -8.05
CA THR A 635 28.40 -4.27 -7.14
C THR A 635 28.44 -5.69 -6.58
N MET A 636 27.34 -6.43 -6.73
CA MET A 636 27.11 -7.76 -6.17
C MET A 636 27.27 -7.83 -4.64
N LYS A 637 27.12 -6.68 -3.98
CA LYS A 637 27.24 -6.50 -2.53
C LYS A 637 25.91 -6.02 -1.94
N PRO A 638 25.64 -6.32 -0.66
CA PRO A 638 24.55 -5.68 0.07
C PRO A 638 24.67 -4.15 0.03
N PRO A 639 23.54 -3.41 0.05
CA PRO A 639 23.59 -1.97 0.02
C PRO A 639 24.33 -1.42 1.24
N SER A 640 25.37 -0.62 0.98
CA SER A 640 26.15 0.08 1.99
C SER A 640 25.44 1.33 2.51
N ARG A 641 24.48 1.86 1.75
CA ARG A 641 23.74 3.10 2.01
C ARG A 641 22.24 2.93 1.77
N ALA A 642 21.42 3.64 2.53
CA ALA A 642 19.96 3.54 2.46
C ALA A 642 19.32 3.86 1.09
N LYS A 643 20.00 4.67 0.25
CA LYS A 643 19.53 5.05 -1.10
C LYS A 643 20.16 4.23 -2.22
N GLU A 644 21.07 3.31 -1.89
CA GLU A 644 21.69 2.45 -2.87
C GLU A 644 20.64 1.50 -3.45
N THR A 645 20.59 1.43 -4.78
CA THR A 645 19.63 0.56 -5.48
C THR A 645 19.96 -0.90 -5.19
N SER A 646 19.01 -1.63 -4.62
CA SER A 646 19.13 -3.06 -4.38
C SER A 646 17.90 -3.81 -4.87
N LYS A 647 18.09 -5.07 -5.22
CA LYS A 647 17.03 -6.00 -5.64
C LYS A 647 17.08 -7.24 -4.77
N LEU A 648 15.91 -7.81 -4.50
CA LEU A 648 15.83 -9.14 -3.88
C LEU A 648 16.21 -10.18 -4.93
N MET A 649 17.29 -10.91 -4.67
CA MET A 649 17.96 -11.84 -5.57
C MET A 649 18.22 -13.16 -4.84
N ALA A 650 17.89 -14.28 -5.50
CA ALA A 650 18.28 -15.61 -5.03
C ALA A 650 19.65 -15.96 -5.61
N THR A 651 20.67 -16.03 -4.75
CA THR A 651 22.08 -16.25 -5.12
C THR A 651 22.63 -17.48 -4.42
N LEU A 652 23.69 -18.08 -4.97
CA LEU A 652 24.39 -19.22 -4.40
C LEU A 652 25.60 -18.82 -3.53
N ASN A 653 25.80 -17.52 -3.27
CA ASN A 653 26.86 -17.06 -2.36
C ASN A 653 26.60 -17.49 -0.90
N HIS A 654 27.65 -17.57 -0.09
CA HIS A 654 27.50 -17.65 1.37
C HIS A 654 26.64 -16.52 1.92
N LYS A 655 25.92 -16.77 3.01
CA LYS A 655 25.05 -15.80 3.66
C LYS A 655 25.66 -15.43 5.00
N GLU A 656 26.01 -14.18 5.18
CA GLU A 656 26.55 -13.67 6.45
C GLU A 656 25.50 -12.85 7.20
N LYS A 657 25.39 -13.06 8.52
CA LYS A 657 24.47 -12.36 9.43
C LYS A 657 23.02 -12.32 8.92
N TYR A 658 22.60 -13.42 8.31
CA TYR A 658 21.29 -13.56 7.72
C TYR A 658 20.24 -13.74 8.84
N VAL A 659 19.26 -12.84 8.92
CA VAL A 659 18.14 -12.97 9.86
C VAL A 659 17.06 -13.87 9.26
N ILE A 660 16.67 -14.94 9.95
CA ILE A 660 15.74 -15.96 9.45
C ILE A 660 14.83 -16.52 10.56
N HIS A 661 13.59 -16.84 10.20
CA HIS A 661 12.68 -17.61 11.07
C HIS A 661 13.12 -19.08 11.20
N TYR A 662 13.03 -19.67 12.40
CA TYR A 662 13.55 -21.02 12.67
C TYR A 662 13.03 -22.11 11.72
N ARG A 663 11.75 -22.08 11.31
CA ARG A 663 11.18 -23.03 10.34
C ARG A 663 11.83 -22.93 8.95
N ALA A 664 12.10 -21.71 8.48
CA ALA A 664 12.78 -21.50 7.21
C ALA A 664 14.26 -21.91 7.29
N LEU A 665 14.90 -21.72 8.46
CA LEU A 665 16.25 -22.22 8.71
C LEU A 665 16.27 -23.75 8.70
N LYS A 666 15.36 -24.41 9.42
CA LYS A 666 15.20 -25.86 9.45
C LYS A 666 15.08 -26.45 8.04
N GLN A 667 14.26 -25.85 7.18
CA GLN A 667 14.16 -26.25 5.78
C GLN A 667 15.49 -26.06 5.02
N ALA A 668 16.14 -24.91 5.16
CA ALA A 668 17.41 -24.65 4.48
C ALA A 668 18.51 -25.66 4.87
N LEU A 669 18.59 -26.03 6.15
CA LEU A 669 19.54 -27.04 6.65
C LEU A 669 19.18 -28.44 6.16
N ALA A 670 17.89 -28.78 6.10
CA ALA A 670 17.42 -30.06 5.55
C ALA A 670 17.83 -30.25 4.08
N HIS A 671 17.94 -29.16 3.31
CA HIS A 671 18.45 -29.16 1.93
C HIS A 671 19.97 -28.90 1.82
N GLY A 672 20.73 -29.10 2.89
CA GLY A 672 22.19 -29.19 2.84
C GLY A 672 22.96 -27.87 2.98
N LEU A 673 22.30 -26.73 3.23
CA LEU A 673 23.04 -25.54 3.66
C LEU A 673 23.67 -25.81 5.04
N VAL A 674 24.89 -25.30 5.26
CA VAL A 674 25.64 -25.57 6.49
C VAL A 674 25.60 -24.36 7.39
N LEU A 675 25.09 -24.54 8.61
CA LEU A 675 25.11 -23.51 9.65
C LEU A 675 26.52 -23.43 10.25
N THR A 676 27.22 -22.32 10.00
CA THR A 676 28.59 -22.13 10.50
C THR A 676 28.63 -21.33 11.80
N LYS A 677 27.66 -20.42 11.99
CA LYS A 677 27.61 -19.57 13.19
C LYS A 677 26.21 -19.06 13.50
N VAL A 678 25.88 -19.00 14.80
CA VAL A 678 24.71 -18.29 15.33
C VAL A 678 25.22 -17.06 16.09
N HIS A 679 24.78 -15.86 15.70
CA HIS A 679 25.21 -14.60 16.33
C HIS A 679 24.25 -14.11 17.41
N ARG A 680 22.94 -14.19 17.13
CA ARG A 680 21.86 -13.71 18.02
C ARG A 680 20.61 -14.54 17.82
N VAL A 681 19.88 -14.75 18.91
CA VAL A 681 18.62 -15.49 18.93
C VAL A 681 17.57 -14.70 19.67
N LEU A 682 16.43 -14.46 19.01
CA LEU A 682 15.26 -13.85 19.59
C LEU A 682 14.17 -14.91 19.76
N LYS A 683 13.84 -15.22 21.02
CA LYS A 683 12.75 -16.11 21.41
C LYS A 683 11.43 -15.33 21.49
N PHE A 684 10.32 -15.97 21.13
CA PHE A 684 8.96 -15.43 21.26
C PHE A 684 7.93 -16.54 21.53
N LYS A 685 6.75 -16.15 22.02
CA LYS A 685 5.55 -16.98 22.09
C LYS A 685 4.80 -16.94 20.76
N GLN A 686 4.30 -18.09 20.33
CA GLN A 686 3.56 -18.25 19.08
C GLN A 686 2.31 -19.11 19.27
N SER A 687 1.30 -18.87 18.44
CA SER A 687 0.06 -19.65 18.38
C SER A 687 -0.63 -19.41 17.03
N PRO A 688 -1.61 -20.21 16.60
CA PRO A 688 -2.34 -19.99 15.35
C PRO A 688 -3.46 -18.95 15.50
N TRP A 689 -3.18 -17.83 16.17
CA TRP A 689 -4.18 -16.83 16.59
C TRP A 689 -4.91 -16.12 15.44
N LEU A 690 -4.33 -16.08 14.23
CA LEU A 690 -4.97 -15.51 13.03
C LEU A 690 -5.87 -16.50 12.29
N LYS A 691 -5.76 -17.81 12.57
CA LYS A 691 -6.40 -18.87 11.78
C LYS A 691 -7.91 -18.70 11.70
N SER A 692 -8.58 -18.40 12.83
CA SER A 692 -10.04 -18.22 12.87
C SER A 692 -10.53 -17.11 11.94
N TYR A 693 -9.81 -15.99 11.87
CA TYR A 693 -10.13 -14.87 10.98
C TYR A 693 -9.93 -15.22 9.51
N ILE A 694 -8.84 -15.95 9.18
CA ILE A 694 -8.59 -16.41 7.82
C ILE A 694 -9.64 -17.43 7.38
N ASP A 695 -10.03 -18.35 8.27
CA ASP A 695 -11.05 -19.37 8.02
C ASP A 695 -12.42 -18.71 7.77
N LEU A 696 -12.80 -17.72 8.58
CA LEU A 696 -14.01 -16.91 8.39
C LEU A 696 -14.05 -16.33 6.97
N ASN A 697 -13.03 -15.57 6.59
CA ASN A 697 -12.98 -14.91 5.28
C ASN A 697 -12.90 -15.91 4.12
N THR A 698 -12.24 -17.05 4.32
CA THR A 698 -12.14 -18.11 3.31
C THR A 698 -13.50 -18.79 3.09
N ASN A 699 -14.25 -19.05 4.16
CA ASN A 699 -15.61 -19.58 4.09
C ASN A 699 -16.57 -18.60 3.41
N LEU A 700 -16.52 -17.32 3.78
CA LEU A 700 -17.30 -16.26 3.15
C LEU A 700 -16.96 -16.15 1.65
N ARG A 701 -15.67 -16.21 1.28
CA ARG A 701 -15.22 -16.22 -0.12
C ARG A 701 -15.65 -17.47 -0.90
N ARG A 702 -15.82 -18.61 -0.23
CA ARG A 702 -16.31 -19.85 -0.85
C ARG A 702 -17.82 -19.76 -1.13
N ASN A 703 -18.58 -19.18 -0.20
CA ASN A 703 -20.03 -19.06 -0.27
C ASN A 703 -20.51 -17.83 -1.06
N ALA A 704 -19.64 -16.84 -1.28
CA ALA A 704 -19.92 -15.64 -2.05
C ALA A 704 -20.44 -15.98 -3.46
N LYS A 705 -21.57 -15.37 -3.82
CA LYS A 705 -22.26 -15.61 -5.09
C LYS A 705 -21.70 -14.74 -6.21
N ASN A 706 -21.40 -13.47 -5.91
CA ASN A 706 -20.88 -12.49 -6.87
C ASN A 706 -19.33 -12.39 -6.82
N GLU A 707 -18.75 -11.82 -7.88
CA GLU A 707 -17.29 -11.63 -7.99
C GLU A 707 -16.77 -10.56 -7.02
N PHE A 708 -17.59 -9.56 -6.73
CA PHE A 708 -17.26 -8.46 -5.83
C PHE A 708 -16.93 -8.95 -4.40
N GLU A 709 -17.83 -9.69 -3.77
CA GLU A 709 -17.65 -10.29 -2.45
C GLU A 709 -16.42 -11.21 -2.42
N LYS A 710 -16.24 -12.04 -3.47
CA LYS A 710 -15.06 -12.92 -3.59
C LYS A 710 -13.75 -12.11 -3.55
N ASN A 711 -13.72 -10.96 -4.21
CA ASN A 711 -12.57 -10.06 -4.23
C ASN A 711 -12.41 -9.30 -2.90
N LEU A 712 -13.51 -8.89 -2.27
CA LEU A 712 -13.50 -8.25 -0.97
C LEU A 712 -12.87 -9.16 0.10
N PHE A 713 -13.38 -10.37 0.30
CA PHE A 713 -12.84 -11.29 1.31
C PHE A 713 -11.40 -11.71 1.04
N LYS A 714 -10.98 -11.77 -0.23
CA LYS A 714 -9.56 -11.93 -0.60
C LYS A 714 -8.72 -10.74 -0.12
N LEU A 715 -9.21 -9.53 -0.35
CA LEU A 715 -8.53 -8.30 0.04
C LEU A 715 -8.46 -8.13 1.56
N MET A 716 -9.50 -8.54 2.30
CA MET A 716 -9.51 -8.56 3.77
C MET A 716 -8.31 -9.36 4.32
N ASN A 717 -8.06 -10.57 3.81
CA ASN A 717 -6.90 -11.35 4.24
C ASN A 717 -5.57 -10.64 3.91
N ASN A 718 -5.40 -10.21 2.66
CA ASN A 718 -4.14 -9.57 2.21
C ASN A 718 -3.83 -8.25 2.93
N ALA A 719 -4.86 -7.51 3.34
CA ALA A 719 -4.71 -6.22 3.99
C ALA A 719 -4.15 -6.33 5.42
N VAL A 720 -4.47 -7.41 6.16
CA VAL A 720 -3.91 -7.68 7.50
C VAL A 720 -2.39 -7.75 7.43
N PHE A 721 -1.87 -8.57 6.51
CA PHE A 721 -0.43 -8.70 6.29
C PHE A 721 0.22 -7.33 6.01
N GLY A 722 -0.34 -6.54 5.09
CA GLY A 722 0.19 -5.22 4.76
C GLY A 722 0.28 -4.25 5.95
N LYS A 723 -0.64 -4.36 6.93
CA LYS A 723 -0.66 -3.51 8.13
C LYS A 723 0.40 -3.86 9.16
N THR A 724 0.80 -5.13 9.25
CA THR A 724 1.92 -5.55 10.11
C THR A 724 3.24 -4.93 9.65
N MET A 725 3.36 -4.66 8.34
CA MET A 725 4.59 -4.23 7.66
C MET A 725 4.60 -2.74 7.31
N GLU A 726 3.70 -1.96 7.89
CA GLU A 726 3.53 -0.54 7.56
C GLU A 726 4.76 0.28 7.95
N ASN A 727 5.45 0.87 6.97
CA ASN A 727 6.64 1.68 7.23
C ASN A 727 6.29 3.12 7.64
N VAL A 728 6.26 3.35 8.95
CA VAL A 728 5.97 4.66 9.56
C VAL A 728 7.03 5.73 9.25
N ARG A 729 8.27 5.35 8.89
CA ARG A 729 9.33 6.30 8.50
C ARG A 729 9.04 6.98 7.16
N LYS A 730 8.24 6.37 6.28
CA LYS A 730 7.87 6.97 4.97
C LYS A 730 6.71 7.96 5.03
N ARG A 731 5.96 8.03 6.14
CA ARG A 731 4.87 9.01 6.29
C ARG A 731 5.40 10.43 6.20
N LEU A 732 4.75 11.29 5.43
CA LEU A 732 5.12 12.70 5.31
C LEU A 732 4.34 13.53 6.34
N ASP A 733 4.90 14.69 6.72
CA ASP A 733 4.18 15.72 7.45
C ASP A 733 4.05 16.95 6.55
N VAL A 734 2.84 17.19 6.05
CA VAL A 734 2.50 18.29 5.15
C VAL A 734 1.39 19.11 5.80
N LYS A 735 1.58 20.43 5.84
CA LYS A 735 0.57 21.40 6.29
C LYS A 735 0.05 22.18 5.09
N LEU A 736 -1.26 22.25 4.94
CA LEU A 736 -1.93 23.07 3.92
C LEU A 736 -2.37 24.37 4.59
N LEU A 737 -1.92 25.50 4.07
CA LEU A 737 -2.09 26.81 4.72
C LEU A 737 -2.67 27.82 3.73
N SER A 738 -3.67 28.57 4.18
CA SER A 738 -4.34 29.63 3.40
C SER A 738 -4.07 31.06 3.88
N LYS A 739 -3.25 31.22 4.94
CA LYS A 739 -2.88 32.52 5.50
C LYS A 739 -1.36 32.64 5.61
N TRP A 740 -0.83 33.82 5.31
CA TRP A 740 0.60 34.13 5.47
C TRP A 740 0.96 34.31 6.95
N GLU A 741 0.26 35.24 7.61
CA GLU A 741 0.55 35.68 8.98
C GLU A 741 -0.13 34.81 10.05
N GLY A 742 0.31 35.00 11.29
CA GLY A 742 -0.25 34.38 12.48
C GLY A 742 0.46 33.09 12.90
N ARG A 743 0.15 32.61 14.11
CA ARG A 743 0.78 31.43 14.73
C ARG A 743 0.69 30.16 13.88
N TYR A 744 -0.35 30.05 13.05
CA TYR A 744 -0.58 28.93 12.14
C TYR A 744 -0.46 29.32 10.67
N GLY A 745 0.06 30.51 10.36
CA GLY A 745 0.31 30.97 9.00
C GLY A 745 1.58 30.38 8.39
N ALA A 746 1.73 30.56 7.07
CA ALA A 746 2.87 30.08 6.30
C ALA A 746 4.22 30.58 6.85
N GLU A 747 4.30 31.86 7.25
CA GLU A 747 5.51 32.46 7.81
C GLU A 747 6.00 31.68 9.05
N SER A 748 5.08 31.31 9.93
CA SER A 748 5.39 30.57 11.16
C SER A 748 5.93 29.16 10.88
N TYR A 749 5.42 28.47 9.85
CA TYR A 749 5.93 27.13 9.49
C TYR A 749 7.21 27.16 8.66
N ILE A 750 7.42 28.21 7.86
CA ILE A 750 8.65 28.38 7.05
C ILE A 750 9.83 28.81 7.93
N SER A 751 9.58 29.61 8.96
CA SER A 751 10.61 30.05 9.92
C SER A 751 11.06 28.94 10.89
N LYS A 752 10.32 27.83 10.95
CA LYS A 752 10.64 26.68 11.80
C LYS A 752 11.88 25.91 11.30
N PRO A 753 12.79 25.47 12.19
CA PRO A 753 13.96 24.68 11.81
C PRO A 753 13.64 23.38 11.07
N GLU A 754 12.45 22.83 11.30
CA GLU A 754 11.95 21.60 10.69
C GLU A 754 11.50 21.81 9.24
N PHE A 755 11.42 23.04 8.75
CA PHE A 755 11.02 23.34 7.38
C PHE A 755 11.89 22.58 6.37
N LYS A 756 11.26 21.72 5.57
CA LYS A 756 11.95 20.97 4.53
C LYS A 756 11.80 21.68 3.19
N SER A 757 10.57 21.91 2.76
CA SER A 757 10.26 22.62 1.52
C SER A 757 8.79 23.02 1.44
N CYS A 758 8.45 24.00 0.62
CA CYS A 758 7.08 24.38 0.32
C CYS A 758 6.77 24.25 -1.17
N VAL A 759 5.49 24.19 -1.52
CA VAL A 759 4.97 24.36 -2.87
C VAL A 759 3.82 25.35 -2.80
N ILE A 760 3.91 26.42 -3.59
CA ILE A 760 2.86 27.43 -3.71
C ILE A 760 1.94 26.98 -4.85
N PHE A 761 0.67 26.77 -4.53
CA PHE A 761 -0.34 26.39 -5.52
C PHE A 761 -0.96 27.62 -6.19
N ASN A 762 -1.33 28.60 -5.38
CA ASN A 762 -1.80 29.91 -5.81
C ASN A 762 -1.56 30.95 -4.69
N GLU A 763 -2.02 32.17 -4.89
CA GLU A 763 -1.89 33.29 -3.93
C GLU A 763 -2.49 33.00 -2.55
N ASN A 764 -3.49 32.11 -2.47
CA ASN A 764 -4.26 31.81 -1.26
C ASN A 764 -3.97 30.40 -0.69
N LEU A 765 -3.01 29.66 -1.25
CA LEU A 765 -2.76 28.28 -0.83
C LEU A 765 -1.30 27.83 -0.99
N VAL A 766 -0.70 27.39 0.12
CA VAL A 766 0.64 26.82 0.17
C VAL A 766 0.67 25.50 0.93
N ALA A 767 1.36 24.50 0.37
CA ALA A 767 1.72 23.28 1.08
C ALA A 767 3.13 23.41 1.65
N VAL A 768 3.29 23.22 2.96
CA VAL A 768 4.57 23.21 3.67
C VAL A 768 4.88 21.80 4.15
N GLU A 769 5.96 21.21 3.65
CA GLU A 769 6.49 19.92 4.12
C GLU A 769 7.49 20.13 5.25
N MET A 770 7.28 19.44 6.36
CA MET A 770 8.13 19.47 7.55
C MET A 770 8.95 18.19 7.67
N ASN A 771 10.19 18.31 8.16
CA ASN A 771 10.96 17.18 8.63
C ASN A 771 10.35 16.66 9.93
N LYS A 772 10.25 15.33 10.06
CA LYS A 772 9.86 14.72 11.32
C LYS A 772 11.03 14.78 12.28
N LEU A 773 10.79 15.16 13.52
CA LEU A 773 11.82 15.14 14.56
C LEU A 773 11.93 13.77 15.23
N GLU A 774 10.79 13.07 15.32
CA GLU A 774 10.63 11.81 16.03
C GLU A 774 9.71 10.87 15.24
N VAL A 775 10.03 9.58 15.22
CA VAL A 775 9.20 8.52 14.63
C VAL A 775 8.80 7.51 15.69
N TYR A 776 7.49 7.27 15.83
CA TYR A 776 6.94 6.27 16.74
C TYR A 776 6.80 4.91 16.07
N LEU A 777 7.63 3.93 16.46
CA LEU A 777 7.64 2.58 15.90
C LEU A 777 6.64 1.68 16.65
N ASN A 778 5.37 1.72 16.24
CA ASN A 778 4.26 1.05 16.92
C ASN A 778 3.57 -0.04 16.08
N LYS A 779 4.35 -0.76 15.27
CA LYS A 779 3.84 -1.79 14.35
C LYS A 779 4.40 -3.16 14.71
N PRO A 780 3.59 -4.24 14.72
CA PRO A 780 4.04 -5.59 15.02
C PRO A 780 4.73 -6.22 13.80
N ILE A 781 5.88 -5.66 13.40
CA ILE A 781 6.60 -6.06 12.17
C ILE A 781 7.10 -7.51 12.19
N TYR A 782 7.24 -8.10 13.39
CA TYR A 782 7.62 -9.51 13.56
C TYR A 782 6.59 -10.46 12.97
N VAL A 783 5.30 -10.10 12.97
CA VAL A 783 4.23 -10.92 12.37
C VAL A 783 4.45 -11.00 10.87
N GLY A 784 4.68 -9.86 10.22
CA GLY A 784 4.88 -9.82 8.77
C GLY A 784 6.21 -10.43 8.32
N GLN A 785 7.28 -10.34 9.12
CA GLN A 785 8.52 -11.08 8.84
C GLN A 785 8.32 -12.59 8.93
N ALA A 786 7.63 -13.08 9.97
CA ALA A 786 7.32 -14.50 10.10
C ALA A 786 6.44 -14.99 8.93
N ILE A 787 5.36 -14.27 8.60
CA ILE A 787 4.51 -14.59 7.44
C ILE A 787 5.34 -14.69 6.14
N LEU A 788 6.24 -13.73 5.91
CA LEU A 788 7.07 -13.72 4.69
C LEU A 788 8.03 -14.89 4.62
N ASP A 789 8.59 -15.35 5.73
CA ASP A 789 9.51 -16.50 5.73
C ASP A 789 8.74 -17.82 5.63
N LEU A 790 7.62 -17.96 6.35
CA LEU A 790 6.73 -19.13 6.23
C LEU A 790 6.15 -19.25 4.81
N ALA A 791 5.75 -18.14 4.18
CA ALA A 791 5.27 -18.16 2.80
C ALA A 791 6.32 -18.70 1.82
N LYS A 792 7.61 -18.41 2.04
CA LYS A 792 8.68 -18.97 1.20
C LYS A 792 8.80 -20.48 1.39
N THR A 793 8.59 -20.98 2.61
CA THR A 793 8.74 -22.42 2.89
C THR A 793 7.80 -23.28 2.04
N THR A 794 6.59 -22.81 1.72
CA THR A 794 5.65 -23.57 0.88
C THR A 794 6.12 -23.69 -0.56
N ILE A 795 6.68 -22.61 -1.12
CA ILE A 795 7.23 -22.62 -2.49
C ILE A 795 8.46 -23.52 -2.58
N TYR A 796 9.35 -23.41 -1.59
CA TYR A 796 10.52 -24.28 -1.53
C TYR A 796 10.16 -25.74 -1.34
N SER A 797 9.18 -26.05 -0.48
CA SER A 797 8.72 -27.44 -0.32
C SER A 797 8.08 -27.97 -1.58
N PHE A 798 7.26 -27.17 -2.27
CA PHE A 798 6.69 -27.62 -3.53
C PHE A 798 7.77 -27.87 -4.59
N HIS A 799 8.79 -27.02 -4.68
CA HIS A 799 9.88 -27.21 -5.63
C HIS A 799 10.78 -28.39 -5.25
N TYR A 800 11.40 -28.35 -4.08
CA TYR A 800 12.44 -29.30 -3.68
C TYR A 800 11.91 -30.60 -3.09
N ASP A 801 10.84 -30.58 -2.29
CA ASP A 801 10.32 -31.79 -1.64
C ASP A 801 9.36 -32.57 -2.56
N TYR A 802 8.71 -31.90 -3.51
CA TYR A 802 7.69 -32.50 -4.38
C TYR A 802 8.11 -32.56 -5.86
N MET A 803 8.33 -31.41 -6.51
CA MET A 803 8.62 -31.41 -7.96
C MET A 803 9.94 -32.10 -8.29
N MET A 804 11.00 -31.82 -7.52
CA MET A 804 12.31 -32.45 -7.72
C MET A 804 12.30 -33.94 -7.33
N ASP A 805 11.49 -34.36 -6.36
CA ASP A 805 11.30 -35.79 -6.03
C ASP A 805 10.60 -36.54 -7.17
N ARG A 806 9.50 -35.96 -7.70
CA ARG A 806 8.71 -36.59 -8.76
C ARG A 806 9.42 -36.64 -10.11
N PHE A 807 10.07 -35.55 -10.50
CA PHE A 807 10.58 -35.37 -11.87
C PHE A 807 12.11 -35.31 -11.96
N GLY A 808 12.82 -35.15 -10.83
CA GLY A 808 14.28 -35.08 -10.81
C GLY A 808 14.86 -34.03 -11.76
N GLY A 809 15.93 -34.41 -12.48
CA GLY A 809 16.57 -33.54 -13.47
C GLY A 809 15.69 -33.19 -14.67
N ASN A 810 14.54 -33.82 -14.85
CA ASN A 810 13.62 -33.54 -15.95
C ASN A 810 12.69 -32.35 -15.68
N CYS A 811 12.74 -31.75 -14.49
CA CYS A 811 12.01 -30.53 -14.15
C CYS A 811 12.96 -29.34 -14.06
N THR A 812 12.52 -28.19 -14.59
CA THR A 812 13.25 -26.93 -14.48
C THR A 812 12.28 -25.78 -14.24
N ALA A 813 12.45 -25.05 -13.13
CA ALA A 813 11.70 -23.82 -12.90
C ALA A 813 12.26 -22.71 -13.80
N VAL A 814 11.42 -22.13 -14.65
CA VAL A 814 11.81 -21.09 -15.60
C VAL A 814 11.39 -19.69 -15.14
N TYR A 815 10.42 -19.60 -14.25
CA TYR A 815 9.98 -18.32 -13.69
C TYR A 815 9.39 -18.48 -12.30
N THR A 816 9.52 -17.44 -11.47
CA THR A 816 8.75 -17.29 -10.24
C THR A 816 8.29 -15.85 -10.04
N ASP A 817 7.08 -15.69 -9.49
CA ASP A 817 6.62 -14.44 -8.88
C ASP A 817 5.80 -14.73 -7.62
N THR A 818 6.46 -14.60 -6.46
CA THR A 818 5.93 -14.69 -5.10
C THR A 818 5.38 -16.07 -4.73
N ASP A 819 4.21 -16.40 -5.25
CA ASP A 819 3.38 -17.57 -4.97
C ASP A 819 3.22 -18.48 -6.20
N SER A 820 3.85 -18.11 -7.33
CA SER A 820 3.71 -18.80 -8.60
C SER A 820 5.04 -19.28 -9.18
N LEU A 821 4.98 -20.40 -9.90
CA LEU A 821 6.09 -21.08 -10.55
C LEU A 821 5.68 -21.53 -11.96
N ILE A 822 6.51 -21.21 -12.95
CA ILE A 822 6.40 -21.79 -14.29
C ILE A 822 7.48 -22.84 -14.43
N TYR A 823 7.10 -24.05 -14.85
CA TYR A 823 7.99 -25.19 -15.04
C TYR A 823 8.07 -25.61 -16.50
N GLU A 824 9.26 -25.98 -16.93
CA GLU A 824 9.51 -26.88 -18.04
C GLU A 824 9.68 -28.30 -17.46
N ILE A 825 8.89 -29.26 -17.95
CA ILE A 825 8.94 -30.67 -17.54
C ILE A 825 9.19 -31.50 -18.79
N ARG A 826 10.16 -32.42 -18.72
CA ARG A 826 10.62 -33.21 -19.87
C ARG A 826 10.30 -34.68 -19.68
N GLU A 827 9.97 -35.37 -20.78
CA GLU A 827 9.85 -36.84 -20.88
C GLU A 827 8.76 -37.51 -20.00
N GLN A 828 8.23 -36.82 -18.99
CA GLN A 828 7.19 -37.30 -18.10
C GLN A 828 5.97 -36.40 -18.19
N ASP A 829 4.80 -37.02 -18.31
CA ASP A 829 3.54 -36.30 -18.43
C ASP A 829 3.06 -35.75 -17.07
N PRO A 830 3.07 -34.43 -16.86
CA PRO A 830 2.65 -33.84 -15.60
C PRO A 830 1.15 -33.99 -15.33
N TYR A 831 0.30 -34.16 -16.34
CA TYR A 831 -1.14 -34.29 -16.14
C TYR A 831 -1.48 -35.63 -15.47
N MET A 832 -0.74 -36.69 -15.78
CA MET A 832 -0.90 -37.99 -15.11
C MET A 832 -0.43 -37.96 -13.66
N VAL A 833 0.66 -37.23 -13.37
CA VAL A 833 1.11 -37.01 -11.98
C VAL A 833 0.10 -36.19 -11.20
N ILE A 834 -0.46 -35.13 -11.80
CA ILE A 834 -1.52 -34.33 -11.16
C ILE A 834 -2.73 -35.21 -10.87
N LYS A 835 -3.13 -36.09 -11.80
CA LYS A 835 -4.24 -37.01 -11.59
C LYS A 835 -4.06 -37.92 -10.38
N SER A 836 -2.84 -38.43 -10.14
CA SER A 836 -2.58 -39.28 -8.97
C SER A 836 -2.50 -38.47 -7.68
N ASP A 837 -1.94 -37.26 -7.75
CA ASP A 837 -1.53 -36.49 -6.58
C ASP A 837 -2.51 -35.35 -6.22
N CYS A 838 -3.59 -35.16 -7.00
CA CYS A 838 -4.52 -34.04 -6.85
C CYS A 838 -5.17 -33.97 -5.48
N PHE A 839 -5.44 -35.11 -4.84
CA PHE A 839 -6.04 -35.13 -3.51
C PHE A 839 -5.13 -34.53 -2.42
N LYS A 840 -3.81 -34.53 -2.63
CA LYS A 840 -2.83 -34.06 -1.63
C LYS A 840 -2.19 -32.71 -1.96
N TYR A 841 -1.89 -32.43 -3.23
CA TYR A 841 -1.06 -31.28 -3.59
C TYR A 841 -1.75 -30.24 -4.49
N TYR A 842 -2.83 -30.60 -5.20
CA TYR A 842 -3.45 -29.72 -6.19
C TYR A 842 -4.90 -29.33 -5.87
N ASP A 843 -5.25 -28.12 -6.26
CA ASP A 843 -6.63 -27.69 -6.50
C ASP A 843 -6.90 -27.79 -8.00
N THR A 844 -7.75 -28.75 -8.36
CA THR A 844 -8.17 -29.05 -9.73
C THR A 844 -9.63 -28.67 -9.94
N SER A 845 -10.26 -27.97 -8.99
CA SER A 845 -11.69 -27.68 -9.04
C SER A 845 -12.12 -26.75 -10.18
N ASP A 846 -11.18 -25.99 -10.74
CA ASP A 846 -11.41 -25.09 -11.88
C ASP A 846 -11.11 -25.77 -13.24
N PHE A 847 -10.72 -27.04 -13.27
CA PHE A 847 -10.56 -27.81 -14.51
C PHE A 847 -11.92 -28.06 -15.18
N ASN A 848 -11.89 -28.28 -16.49
CA ASN A 848 -13.09 -28.71 -17.22
C ASN A 848 -13.57 -30.08 -16.66
N PRO A 849 -14.87 -30.26 -16.37
CA PRO A 849 -15.42 -31.57 -15.99
C PRO A 849 -15.12 -32.69 -16.98
N ASN A 850 -15.03 -32.34 -18.27
CA ASN A 850 -14.67 -33.25 -19.37
C ASN A 850 -13.22 -33.03 -19.82
N ASN A 851 -12.30 -32.77 -18.88
CA ASN A 851 -10.89 -32.58 -19.21
C ASN A 851 -10.32 -33.87 -19.85
N PRO A 852 -9.45 -33.76 -20.87
CA PRO A 852 -8.97 -34.90 -21.66
C PRO A 852 -8.03 -35.84 -20.89
N TYR A 853 -7.77 -35.57 -19.61
CA TYR A 853 -6.86 -36.31 -18.75
C TYR A 853 -7.63 -37.13 -17.68
N ASP A 854 -8.96 -36.96 -17.60
CA ASP A 854 -9.84 -37.45 -16.53
C ASP A 854 -9.34 -37.15 -15.10
N ILE A 855 -8.80 -35.94 -14.89
CA ILE A 855 -8.39 -35.48 -13.57
C ILE A 855 -9.64 -35.17 -12.73
N PRO A 856 -9.77 -35.72 -11.50
CA PRO A 856 -10.87 -35.41 -10.59
C PRO A 856 -10.90 -33.92 -10.21
N LEU A 857 -12.10 -33.34 -10.05
CA LEU A 857 -12.27 -31.95 -9.61
C LEU A 857 -12.34 -31.87 -8.07
N VAL A 858 -11.23 -31.53 -7.41
CA VAL A 858 -11.11 -31.55 -5.95
C VAL A 858 -10.47 -30.27 -5.39
N ASN A 859 -10.53 -30.11 -4.05
CA ASN A 859 -9.77 -29.10 -3.29
C ASN A 859 -10.08 -27.62 -3.55
N LYS A 860 -11.32 -27.31 -3.95
CA LYS A 860 -11.79 -25.95 -4.25
C LYS A 860 -11.41 -24.91 -3.20
N LYS A 861 -10.45 -24.04 -3.55
CA LYS A 861 -9.92 -22.93 -2.74
C LYS A 861 -9.31 -23.36 -1.41
N VAL A 862 -8.86 -24.60 -1.27
CA VAL A 862 -8.15 -25.05 -0.07
C VAL A 862 -6.81 -24.31 0.02
N LEU A 863 -6.52 -23.74 1.20
CA LEU A 863 -5.33 -22.90 1.42
C LEU A 863 -4.05 -23.71 1.24
N GLY A 864 -3.08 -23.15 0.53
CA GLY A 864 -1.75 -23.75 0.36
C GLY A 864 -1.65 -24.80 -0.75
N MET A 865 -2.76 -25.22 -1.37
CA MET A 865 -2.75 -26.12 -2.52
C MET A 865 -2.25 -25.39 -3.79
N MET A 866 -1.61 -26.13 -4.69
CA MET A 866 -1.21 -25.61 -6.00
C MET A 866 -2.36 -25.72 -7.00
N LYS A 867 -2.61 -24.67 -7.76
CA LYS A 867 -3.53 -24.71 -8.92
C LYS A 867 -2.76 -24.46 -10.20
N ASP A 868 -3.19 -25.09 -11.28
CA ASP A 868 -2.75 -24.74 -12.62
C ASP A 868 -3.51 -23.50 -13.10
N GLU A 869 -2.80 -22.39 -13.30
CA GLU A 869 -3.36 -21.12 -13.80
C GLU A 869 -3.98 -21.25 -15.20
N ASN A 870 -3.62 -22.28 -15.97
CA ASN A 870 -4.20 -22.53 -17.28
C ASN A 870 -5.42 -23.48 -17.24
N ASN A 871 -5.85 -23.94 -16.06
CA ASN A 871 -7.00 -24.82 -15.86
C ASN A 871 -6.97 -26.08 -16.76
N GLY A 872 -5.79 -26.70 -16.91
CA GLY A 872 -5.56 -27.88 -17.73
C GLY A 872 -5.29 -27.60 -19.21
N LYS A 873 -5.37 -26.35 -19.66
CA LYS A 873 -5.02 -25.99 -21.05
C LYS A 873 -3.51 -26.04 -21.25
N VAL A 874 -3.09 -26.57 -22.39
CA VAL A 874 -1.66 -26.74 -22.72
C VAL A 874 -1.01 -25.37 -22.97
N MET A 875 0.00 -25.01 -22.19
CA MET A 875 0.86 -23.88 -22.49
C MET A 875 1.86 -24.27 -23.60
N THR A 876 1.88 -23.53 -24.71
CA THR A 876 2.75 -23.81 -25.86
C THR A 876 4.07 -23.07 -25.78
N ASP A 877 4.08 -21.85 -25.24
CA ASP A 877 5.26 -21.00 -25.23
C ASP A 877 5.37 -20.17 -23.95
N TYR A 878 6.61 -19.99 -23.51
CA TYR A 878 7.00 -19.04 -22.48
C TYR A 878 8.17 -18.17 -22.97
N VAL A 879 8.07 -16.86 -22.74
CA VAL A 879 9.16 -15.89 -22.97
C VAL A 879 9.31 -14.97 -21.76
N GLY A 880 10.44 -15.07 -21.08
CA GLY A 880 10.83 -14.30 -19.90
C GLY A 880 11.94 -13.30 -20.18
N LEU A 881 11.62 -12.01 -20.18
CA LEU A 881 12.64 -10.97 -20.34
C LEU A 881 13.32 -10.64 -19.00
N ARG A 882 12.54 -10.41 -17.95
CA ARG A 882 13.04 -10.18 -16.58
C ARG A 882 11.89 -10.30 -15.58
N SER A 883 12.16 -10.11 -14.29
CA SER A 883 11.13 -10.05 -13.25
C SER A 883 9.95 -9.15 -13.65
N LYS A 884 8.74 -9.72 -13.69
CA LYS A 884 7.45 -9.08 -14.05
C LYS A 884 7.41 -8.51 -15.49
N LEU A 885 8.22 -9.05 -16.39
CA LEU A 885 8.24 -8.76 -17.81
C LEU A 885 8.35 -10.07 -18.59
N TYR A 886 7.20 -10.68 -18.92
CA TYR A 886 7.13 -11.98 -19.58
C TYR A 886 5.81 -12.14 -20.36
N THR A 887 5.77 -13.13 -21.25
CA THR A 887 4.54 -13.57 -21.91
C THR A 887 4.44 -15.09 -21.96
N THR A 888 3.22 -15.60 -21.89
CA THR A 888 2.90 -17.02 -22.12
C THR A 888 1.82 -17.14 -23.19
N LYS A 889 1.83 -18.27 -23.89
CA LYS A 889 0.83 -18.65 -24.88
C LYS A 889 0.25 -20.01 -24.56
N VAL A 890 -1.07 -20.11 -24.61
CA VAL A 890 -1.84 -21.32 -24.38
C VAL A 890 -2.47 -21.80 -25.68
N LEU A 891 -2.58 -23.11 -25.85
CA LEU A 891 -3.21 -23.73 -27.00
C LEU A 891 -4.70 -23.36 -27.04
N THR A 892 -5.13 -22.82 -28.18
CA THR A 892 -6.52 -22.43 -28.45
C THR A 892 -7.03 -23.23 -29.64
N THR A 893 -8.22 -23.81 -29.51
CA THR A 893 -8.86 -24.55 -30.60
C THR A 893 -9.70 -23.63 -31.47
N LYS A 894 -10.01 -24.07 -32.71
CA LYS A 894 -10.95 -23.33 -33.57
C LYS A 894 -12.32 -23.19 -32.89
N ASP A 895 -12.77 -24.23 -32.21
CA ASP A 895 -14.05 -24.22 -31.48
C ASP A 895 -14.05 -23.21 -30.31
N ASP A 896 -12.93 -23.06 -29.59
CA ASP A 896 -12.81 -22.03 -28.55
C ASP A 896 -12.99 -20.63 -29.15
N LEU A 897 -12.35 -20.39 -30.30
CA LEU A 897 -12.43 -19.10 -30.99
C LEU A 897 -13.82 -18.85 -31.57
N ILE A 898 -14.47 -19.88 -32.13
CA ILE A 898 -15.86 -19.80 -32.62
C ILE A 898 -16.83 -19.51 -31.48
N LYS A 899 -16.73 -20.25 -30.35
CA LYS A 899 -17.58 -20.01 -29.17
C LYS A 899 -17.36 -18.62 -28.59
N LEU A 900 -16.11 -18.17 -28.52
CA LEU A 900 -15.79 -16.81 -28.07
C LEU A 900 -16.38 -15.77 -29.02
N ARG A 901 -16.21 -15.96 -30.33
CA ARG A 901 -16.76 -15.07 -31.35
C ARG A 901 -18.28 -14.99 -31.28
N GLN A 902 -18.98 -16.13 -31.25
CA GLN A 902 -20.43 -16.21 -31.10
C GLN A 902 -20.90 -15.51 -29.82
N LYS A 903 -20.19 -15.68 -28.70
CA LYS A 903 -20.49 -14.99 -27.44
C LYS A 903 -20.33 -13.48 -27.58
N LEU A 904 -19.25 -13.01 -28.18
CA LEU A 904 -19.00 -11.58 -28.38
C LEU A 904 -20.00 -10.95 -29.36
N GLU A 905 -20.35 -11.65 -30.43
CA GLU A 905 -21.40 -11.25 -31.38
C GLU A 905 -22.77 -11.16 -30.67
N ALA A 906 -23.09 -12.13 -29.81
CA ALA A 906 -24.32 -12.10 -28.99
C ALA A 906 -24.33 -10.98 -27.94
N GLU A 907 -23.17 -10.56 -27.45
CA GLU A 907 -23.00 -9.39 -26.57
C GLU A 907 -22.86 -8.06 -27.35
N GLU A 908 -23.12 -8.08 -28.67
CA GLU A 908 -23.08 -6.94 -29.60
C GLU A 908 -21.70 -6.24 -29.72
N TYR A 909 -20.59 -6.97 -29.56
CA TYR A 909 -19.25 -6.44 -29.85
C TYR A 909 -19.01 -6.25 -31.36
N GLU A 910 -18.18 -5.28 -31.72
CA GLU A 910 -17.83 -5.00 -33.12
C GLU A 910 -16.70 -5.90 -33.64
N GLU A 911 -16.57 -6.03 -34.97
CA GLU A 911 -15.57 -6.90 -35.60
C GLU A 911 -14.13 -6.54 -35.19
N ASP A 912 -13.80 -5.25 -35.09
CA ASP A 912 -12.45 -4.82 -34.68
C ASP A 912 -12.15 -5.14 -33.21
N GLU A 913 -13.16 -5.02 -32.33
CA GLU A 913 -13.06 -5.44 -30.93
C GLU A 913 -12.91 -6.96 -30.82
N ILE A 914 -13.76 -7.69 -31.54
CA ILE A 914 -13.73 -9.15 -31.63
C ILE A 914 -12.35 -9.61 -32.13
N ALA A 915 -11.84 -9.04 -33.21
CA ALA A 915 -10.53 -9.35 -33.76
C ALA A 915 -9.41 -9.10 -32.75
N THR A 916 -9.47 -7.98 -32.01
CA THR A 916 -8.50 -7.67 -30.96
C THR A 916 -8.56 -8.65 -29.78
N ILE A 917 -9.76 -9.02 -29.34
CA ILE A 917 -9.97 -9.99 -28.25
C ILE A 917 -9.49 -11.38 -28.69
N ILE A 918 -9.87 -11.82 -29.89
CA ILE A 918 -9.45 -13.10 -30.48
C ILE A 918 -7.94 -13.16 -30.62
N LYS A 919 -7.29 -12.09 -31.13
CA LYS A 919 -5.83 -12.01 -31.27
C LYS A 919 -5.10 -12.17 -29.93
N ASN A 920 -5.72 -11.71 -28.85
CA ASN A 920 -5.17 -11.80 -27.50
C ASN A 920 -5.62 -13.06 -26.73
N TYR A 921 -6.52 -13.86 -27.30
CA TYR A 921 -7.07 -15.03 -26.63
C TYR A 921 -5.98 -16.09 -26.42
N GLY A 922 -5.88 -16.60 -25.18
CA GLY A 922 -4.82 -17.54 -24.80
C GLY A 922 -3.45 -16.92 -24.57
N LEU A 923 -3.30 -15.59 -24.61
CA LEU A 923 -2.05 -14.89 -24.29
C LEU A 923 -2.10 -14.24 -22.91
N ILE A 924 -1.04 -14.44 -22.13
CA ILE A 924 -0.75 -13.62 -20.95
C ILE A 924 0.42 -12.71 -21.31
N LYS A 925 0.24 -11.40 -21.21
CA LYS A 925 1.30 -10.39 -21.42
C LYS A 925 1.49 -9.57 -20.16
N LYS A 926 2.68 -9.64 -19.55
CA LYS A 926 3.04 -8.84 -18.37
C LYS A 926 4.14 -7.86 -18.75
N ALA A 927 3.82 -6.56 -18.69
CA ALA A 927 4.79 -5.48 -18.86
C ALA A 927 4.68 -4.45 -17.72
N LYS A 928 5.47 -4.65 -16.66
CA LYS A 928 5.41 -3.80 -15.46
C LYS A 928 5.61 -2.31 -15.82
N GLY A 929 4.59 -1.51 -15.52
CA GLY A 929 4.62 -0.05 -15.66
C GLY A 929 4.13 0.47 -17.01
N VAL A 930 3.61 -0.39 -17.88
CA VAL A 930 2.86 -0.04 -19.11
C VAL A 930 1.37 -0.23 -18.84
N LYS A 931 0.51 0.68 -19.33
CA LYS A 931 -0.95 0.55 -19.22
C LYS A 931 -1.46 -0.75 -19.85
N LYS A 932 -2.50 -1.34 -19.26
CA LYS A 932 -3.13 -2.58 -19.74
C LYS A 932 -3.65 -2.44 -21.18
N SER A 933 -4.34 -1.33 -21.49
CA SER A 933 -4.80 -1.00 -22.84
C SER A 933 -3.67 -1.01 -23.87
N VAL A 934 -2.54 -0.36 -23.56
CA VAL A 934 -1.35 -0.34 -24.43
C VAL A 934 -0.75 -1.72 -24.62
N VAL A 935 -0.70 -2.55 -23.57
CA VAL A 935 -0.24 -3.94 -23.69
C VAL A 935 -1.18 -4.75 -24.58
N GLU A 936 -2.49 -4.57 -24.49
CA GLU A 936 -3.49 -5.29 -25.28
C GLU A 936 -3.44 -4.94 -26.77
N THR A 937 -3.25 -3.65 -27.09
CA THR A 937 -3.38 -3.14 -28.47
C THR A 937 -2.04 -2.98 -29.19
N LYS A 938 -0.95 -2.59 -28.50
CA LYS A 938 0.33 -2.20 -29.13
C LYS A 938 1.49 -3.18 -28.92
N ILE A 939 1.30 -4.20 -28.08
CA ILE A 939 2.34 -5.20 -27.77
C ILE A 939 1.85 -6.60 -28.13
N SER A 940 2.54 -7.26 -29.06
CA SER A 940 2.26 -8.64 -29.48
C SER A 940 3.09 -9.65 -28.66
N PHE A 941 2.81 -10.94 -28.84
CA PHE A 941 3.69 -12.00 -28.35
C PHE A 941 5.07 -11.95 -29.04
N ASP A 942 5.07 -11.75 -30.36
CA ASP A 942 6.30 -11.71 -31.17
C ASP A 942 7.22 -10.57 -30.77
N ASP A 943 6.69 -9.45 -30.25
CA ASP A 943 7.50 -8.37 -29.71
C ASP A 943 8.39 -8.80 -28.54
N TYR A 944 7.92 -9.73 -27.69
CA TYR A 944 8.74 -10.29 -26.61
C TYR A 944 9.83 -11.22 -27.18
N VAL A 945 9.49 -11.99 -28.21
CA VAL A 945 10.42 -12.88 -28.90
C VAL A 945 11.52 -12.07 -29.57
N GLU A 946 11.15 -11.09 -30.39
CA GLU A 946 12.09 -10.19 -31.10
C GLU A 946 12.96 -9.44 -30.10
N CYS A 947 12.38 -8.91 -29.01
CA CYS A 947 13.13 -8.24 -27.96
C CYS A 947 14.22 -9.16 -27.37
N LEU A 948 13.89 -10.43 -27.11
CA LEU A 948 14.81 -11.41 -26.56
C LEU A 948 15.89 -11.85 -27.57
N GLU A 949 15.49 -12.16 -28.80
CA GLU A 949 16.37 -12.69 -29.86
C GLU A 949 17.33 -11.64 -30.41
N THR A 950 16.82 -10.44 -30.68
CA THR A 950 17.61 -9.34 -31.28
C THR A 950 18.32 -8.49 -30.24
N PHE A 951 18.00 -8.71 -28.95
CA PHE A 951 18.48 -7.91 -27.84
C PHE A 951 18.15 -6.40 -27.97
N LYS A 952 17.05 -6.05 -28.64
CA LYS A 952 16.58 -4.67 -28.82
C LYS A 952 15.45 -4.30 -27.85
N ARG A 953 15.43 -3.05 -27.41
CA ARG A 953 14.38 -2.49 -26.54
C ARG A 953 13.18 -2.04 -27.39
N LYS A 954 11.95 -2.24 -26.89
CA LYS A 954 10.73 -1.70 -27.52
C LYS A 954 10.15 -0.56 -26.69
N THR A 955 9.82 0.56 -27.33
CA THR A 955 9.14 1.71 -26.71
C THR A 955 7.66 1.73 -27.09
N ALA A 956 6.80 2.18 -26.18
CA ALA A 956 5.39 2.41 -26.44
C ALA A 956 4.94 3.77 -25.87
N SER A 957 4.01 4.43 -26.55
CA SER A 957 3.35 5.63 -26.06
C SER A 957 2.12 5.25 -25.22
N GLN A 958 1.90 5.98 -24.13
CA GLN A 958 0.72 5.83 -23.27
C GLN A 958 0.22 7.20 -22.81
N ASN A 959 -1.09 7.37 -22.75
CA ASN A 959 -1.73 8.57 -22.24
C ASN A 959 -2.01 8.44 -20.74
N LEU A 960 -1.75 9.49 -19.98
CA LEU A 960 -1.83 9.50 -18.52
C LEU A 960 -2.41 10.82 -18.03
N ILE A 961 -3.16 10.77 -16.94
CA ILE A 961 -3.53 11.96 -16.19
C ILE A 961 -2.39 12.28 -15.21
N ARG A 962 -1.94 13.52 -15.21
CA ARG A 962 -0.89 14.03 -14.31
C ARG A 962 -1.32 15.35 -13.71
N THR A 963 -0.93 15.56 -12.46
CA THR A 963 -1.15 16.83 -11.78
C THR A 963 0.15 17.63 -11.67
N ASP A 964 0.00 18.94 -11.72
CA ASP A 964 1.06 19.91 -11.43
C ASP A 964 0.42 21.10 -10.71
N LYS A 965 0.78 21.31 -9.44
CA LYS A 965 0.20 22.35 -8.57
C LYS A 965 -1.33 22.31 -8.48
N HIS A 966 -1.89 21.11 -8.29
CA HIS A 966 -3.34 20.86 -8.28
C HIS A 966 -4.08 21.15 -9.60
N GLN A 967 -3.38 21.58 -10.66
CA GLN A 967 -3.95 21.58 -12.01
C GLN A 967 -3.80 20.20 -12.64
N VAL A 968 -4.87 19.73 -13.27
CA VAL A 968 -4.95 18.38 -13.82
C VAL A 968 -4.82 18.43 -15.33
N TYR A 969 -3.92 17.60 -15.88
CA TYR A 969 -3.60 17.55 -17.29
C TYR A 969 -3.59 16.13 -17.82
N SER A 970 -3.95 15.97 -19.09
CA SER A 970 -3.67 14.75 -19.84
C SER A 970 -2.39 14.90 -20.66
N ILE A 971 -1.49 13.92 -20.53
CA ILE A 971 -0.16 13.91 -21.15
C ILE A 971 0.06 12.61 -21.92
N THR A 972 0.89 12.66 -22.97
CA THR A 972 1.40 11.47 -23.66
C THR A 972 2.84 11.22 -23.20
N GLN A 973 3.11 10.01 -22.70
CA GLN A 973 4.45 9.58 -22.29
C GLN A 973 4.95 8.45 -23.19
N SER A 974 6.15 8.61 -23.75
CA SER A 974 6.90 7.50 -24.34
C SER A 974 7.66 6.75 -23.24
N LYS A 975 7.59 5.41 -23.25
CA LYS A 975 8.20 4.56 -22.23
C LYS A 975 8.82 3.31 -22.85
N ILE A 976 9.97 2.87 -22.32
CA ILE A 976 10.53 1.55 -22.63
C ILE A 976 9.55 0.49 -22.10
N ALA A 977 8.86 -0.17 -23.02
CA ALA A 977 7.87 -1.19 -22.75
C ALA A 977 8.52 -2.56 -22.51
N LEU A 978 9.46 -2.94 -23.38
CA LEU A 978 10.20 -4.21 -23.29
C LEU A 978 11.72 -3.94 -23.26
N SER A 979 12.44 -4.70 -22.44
CA SER A 979 13.91 -4.68 -22.37
C SER A 979 14.44 -6.11 -22.16
N PRO A 980 15.48 -6.53 -22.90
CA PRO A 980 16.06 -7.87 -22.81
C PRO A 980 17.12 -7.99 -21.71
N GLU A 981 17.40 -6.93 -20.96
CA GLU A 981 18.34 -6.96 -19.83
C GLU A 981 17.68 -7.59 -18.59
N ASP A 982 18.38 -8.54 -17.96
CA ASP A 982 18.08 -9.04 -16.61
C ASP A 982 19.31 -8.90 -15.74
N ASP A 983 19.15 -8.30 -14.57
CA ASP A 983 20.21 -8.01 -13.62
C ASP A 983 20.06 -8.82 -12.32
N LYS A 984 19.03 -9.67 -12.23
CA LYS A 984 18.85 -10.58 -11.09
C LYS A 984 19.59 -11.91 -11.24
N ARG A 985 19.95 -12.29 -12.46
CA ARG A 985 20.68 -13.52 -12.80
C ARG A 985 21.75 -13.23 -13.85
N TYR A 986 22.73 -14.10 -13.94
CA TYR A 986 23.77 -14.04 -14.95
C TYR A 986 23.23 -14.62 -16.27
N LEU A 987 23.22 -13.81 -17.32
CA LEU A 987 22.86 -14.24 -18.67
C LEU A 987 24.03 -14.98 -19.30
N ILE A 988 23.84 -16.24 -19.71
CA ILE A 988 24.88 -16.99 -20.42
C ILE A 988 25.00 -16.42 -21.84
N PRO A 989 26.17 -15.93 -22.26
CA PRO A 989 26.36 -15.37 -23.61
C PRO A 989 25.93 -16.36 -24.71
N GLY A 990 25.20 -15.87 -25.70
CA GLY A 990 24.73 -16.68 -26.84
C GLY A 990 23.64 -17.71 -26.50
N SER A 991 23.07 -17.67 -25.29
CA SER A 991 22.05 -18.62 -24.83
C SER A 991 20.84 -17.91 -24.21
N PHE A 992 19.70 -18.63 -24.16
CA PHE A 992 18.53 -18.22 -23.37
C PHE A 992 18.58 -18.74 -21.92
N ASN A 993 19.63 -19.46 -21.55
CA ASN A 993 19.82 -19.97 -20.19
C ASN A 993 20.42 -18.91 -19.27
N THR A 994 20.12 -19.00 -17.97
CA THR A 994 20.68 -18.10 -16.97
C THR A 994 21.14 -18.85 -15.71
N LEU A 995 22.21 -18.37 -15.09
CA LEU A 995 22.73 -18.92 -13.83
C LEU A 995 22.45 -17.94 -12.68
N PRO A 996 22.19 -18.44 -11.46
CA PRO A 996 22.14 -17.57 -10.30
C PRO A 996 23.55 -17.07 -9.99
N TRP A 997 23.65 -15.83 -9.54
CA TRP A 997 24.95 -15.29 -9.14
C TRP A 997 25.58 -16.12 -8.01
N GLY A 998 26.88 -16.36 -8.10
CA GLY A 998 27.62 -17.25 -7.19
C GLY A 998 27.75 -18.69 -7.67
N HIS A 999 27.11 -19.06 -8.79
CA HIS A 999 27.31 -20.37 -9.42
C HIS A 999 28.79 -20.61 -9.76
N TYR A 1000 29.27 -21.85 -9.63
CA TYR A 1000 30.70 -22.14 -9.80
C TYR A 1000 31.15 -21.98 -11.26
N ALA A 1001 30.20 -22.08 -12.20
CA ALA A 1001 30.40 -21.92 -13.63
C ALA A 1001 30.41 -20.44 -14.09
N ILE A 1002 30.17 -19.50 -13.18
CA ILE A 1002 30.38 -18.07 -13.47
C ILE A 1002 31.84 -17.78 -13.15
N ASP A 1003 32.65 -17.53 -14.18
CA ASP A 1003 34.03 -17.08 -13.99
C ASP A 1003 34.05 -15.86 -13.08
N LYS A 1004 34.93 -15.87 -12.06
CA LYS A 1004 35.11 -14.70 -11.20
C LYS A 1004 35.39 -13.50 -12.12
N PRO A 1005 34.68 -12.37 -11.99
CA PRO A 1005 35.00 -11.21 -12.79
C PRO A 1005 36.45 -10.84 -12.53
N GLN A 1006 37.30 -10.94 -13.55
CA GLN A 1006 38.47 -10.07 -13.66
C GLN A 1006 37.93 -8.65 -13.49
N ASP A 1007 38.61 -7.85 -12.66
CA ASP A 1007 38.29 -6.45 -12.43
C ASP A 1007 37.88 -5.77 -13.74
N VAL A 1008 36.57 -5.54 -13.89
CA VAL A 1008 36.03 -4.77 -15.00
C VAL A 1008 36.47 -3.34 -14.73
N ALA A 1009 37.63 -3.00 -15.28
CA ALA A 1009 38.12 -1.65 -15.40
C ALA A 1009 36.99 -0.78 -15.96
N ASP A 1010 36.83 0.39 -15.34
CA ASP A 1010 35.92 1.46 -15.70
C ASP A 1010 35.74 1.57 -17.21
N ASN A 1011 34.59 1.11 -17.71
CA ASN A 1011 34.13 1.47 -19.05
C ASN A 1011 32.99 2.48 -18.87
N PRO A 1012 33.24 3.79 -19.05
CA PRO A 1012 32.22 4.81 -18.90
C PRO A 1012 31.43 4.86 -20.21
N MET A 1013 30.28 4.19 -20.26
CA MET A 1013 29.30 4.45 -21.32
C MET A 1013 27.89 4.66 -20.77
N ASP A 1014 27.42 5.86 -21.09
CA ASP A 1014 26.07 6.38 -21.20
C ASP A 1014 25.29 6.72 -19.92
N VAL A 1015 25.56 7.96 -19.48
CA VAL A 1015 24.61 8.82 -18.79
C VAL A 1015 23.77 9.54 -19.85
N ASP A 1016 22.53 9.11 -20.02
CA ASP A 1016 21.38 9.94 -20.41
C ASP A 1016 20.06 9.32 -19.89
#